data_AF-A0A9P7YNU8-F1
#
_entry.id   AF-A0A9P7YNU8-F1
#
_cell.length_a   1.000
_cell.length_b   1.000
_cell.length_c   1.000
_cell.angle_alpha   90.00
_cell.angle_beta   90.00
_cell.angle_gamma   90.00
#
_symmetry.space_group_name_H-M   'P 1'
#
loop_
_entity.id
_entity.type
_entity.pdbx_description
1 polymer ?
#
loop_
_entity_poly.entity_id
_entity_poly.type
_entity_poly.pdbx_seq_one_letter_code
_entity_poly.pdbx_strand_id
1 'polypeptide(L)'
;MFEIDENALPVVRTRQGLLLLDLQNDFLTTGGLLTVEEPPNFVDNILNLLPHFRASGNNVIWVRSQFEESRTVNEPYGDSENVILDDQISPAYRRSGQRLRPPPQRLLDQHNKIALNNRDDEYIIEESYLTVPEGKVPRVVVAASPGTNFAPNALEGFHPAEDLVFQKSYYSAFRDGTLMQVMRSKFITEVYLCGSLTNISVFATAMDAARHGYAITILEDCLGYRSKARHDAALKQLIISTGCDVIKSGDLIRELDRKAKILPPRWSRNRPTRQKERNLESLMADMTLRHNLESSSNSARSPDVGVDIEPLQPTTTDVALEIDRISDSHQGENLLPVEIKKRERVPSKIKTRRRHPKTDKMDNLELKEETATIVNSPSEPHDENRQPVQAEESPVLVDDTVQNLEPKEEQPLANQETPEGQLAVEDTTTKICEGDTTVINNLLDDELASDIFEKLRDEVDWKTMFHQGGEVPRLIAVQGQIGDDGSIPIYRHPADSSPPLSSFSPAVSQIRAKVEEALGHAINHVLIQYYRGSTDHITEHSDKTLDIVPGTFISNASFGAQRTMLFRTKRPSKIDDPDAAQGATAREACRVPLSHNSLCKVGLMTNEKWLHSIRPDKRLNREKCAEELAYDGGRISLTFRLIGTFMSKNEEKIWGQGAVAKTKEKARTVINGKTAEAEKMLLAFGKENRSSDFDWQGVYGAGFDVLHISNPRKLFFSGDNVLDMRVKIHLAELKFDWIDGQSTPSIPAKGKQFAVRAPANAKHMQMTFVDNDLSHSTVVGDQSIMLYLECVYGHSNGKPPQADLARQFTRFDQCRNFLNRWRAVPYTDKPFIREMELWESFSTEYEFMASPTVSVVDFAVWPILDEIKREWPKFSEYPNLTAYYNKLKDRESVASVVAAMKAEAAKSS
;
A
#
# COMPACT_ATOMS: atom_id res chain seq x y z
N MET A 1 -16.60 -13.79 -43.43
CA MET A 1 -15.87 -13.06 -42.37
C MET A 1 -15.52 -11.71 -42.94
N PHE A 2 -15.74 -10.60 -42.22
CA PHE A 2 -15.33 -9.27 -42.69
C PHE A 2 -13.90 -8.99 -42.23
N GLU A 3 -13.03 -8.56 -43.14
CA GLU A 3 -11.72 -8.04 -42.76
C GLU A 3 -11.91 -6.70 -42.04
N ILE A 4 -11.43 -6.63 -40.80
CA ILE A 4 -11.42 -5.40 -40.01
C ILE A 4 -9.98 -4.93 -39.97
N ASP A 5 -9.70 -3.87 -40.73
CA ASP A 5 -8.44 -3.15 -40.63
C ASP A 5 -8.26 -2.63 -39.19
N GLU A 6 -7.23 -3.12 -38.48
CA GLU A 6 -6.94 -2.67 -37.12
C GLU A 6 -6.63 -1.15 -37.06
N ASN A 7 -6.20 -0.55 -38.17
CA ASN A 7 -5.96 0.90 -38.27
C ASN A 7 -7.25 1.73 -38.36
N ALA A 8 -8.38 1.11 -38.73
CA ALA A 8 -9.70 1.75 -38.80
C ALA A 8 -10.45 1.76 -37.45
N LEU A 9 -9.92 1.13 -36.40
CA LEU A 9 -10.54 1.12 -35.07
C LEU A 9 -10.57 2.53 -34.46
N PRO A 10 -11.73 3.03 -33.98
CA PRO A 10 -11.86 4.39 -33.48
C PRO A 10 -11.10 4.57 -32.16
N VAL A 11 -9.93 5.22 -32.22
CA VAL A 11 -9.10 5.52 -31.04
C VAL A 11 -9.81 6.55 -30.15
N VAL A 12 -10.51 6.06 -29.12
CA VAL A 12 -11.14 6.87 -28.08
C VAL A 12 -10.05 7.64 -27.32
N ARG A 13 -9.89 8.93 -27.63
CA ARG A 13 -8.97 9.82 -26.94
C ARG A 13 -9.57 10.21 -25.59
N THR A 14 -8.97 9.72 -24.51
CA THR A 14 -9.29 10.19 -23.16
C THR A 14 -8.79 11.63 -22.96
N ARG A 15 -9.36 12.31 -21.97
CA ARG A 15 -9.10 13.72 -21.65
C ARG A 15 -8.53 13.86 -20.24
N GLN A 16 -7.98 15.04 -19.97
CA GLN A 16 -7.57 15.46 -18.65
C GLN A 16 -8.61 16.43 -18.06
N GLY A 17 -8.74 16.43 -16.74
CA GLY A 17 -9.53 17.39 -15.98
C GLY A 17 -8.66 18.13 -14.96
N LEU A 18 -8.91 19.43 -14.76
CA LEU A 18 -8.34 20.22 -13.66
C LEU A 18 -9.48 20.51 -12.68
N LEU A 19 -9.36 20.02 -11.45
CA LEU A 19 -10.33 20.24 -10.38
C LEU A 19 -9.79 21.32 -9.44
N LEU A 20 -10.53 22.41 -9.32
CA LEU A 20 -10.23 23.54 -8.44
C LEU A 20 -11.16 23.47 -7.23
N LEU A 21 -10.61 23.19 -6.06
CA LEU A 21 -11.38 22.87 -4.86
C LEU A 21 -11.49 24.08 -3.92
N ASP A 22 -12.72 24.41 -3.54
CA ASP A 22 -13.09 25.35 -2.48
C ASP A 22 -12.36 26.71 -2.54
N LEU A 23 -12.23 27.28 -3.74
CA LEU A 23 -11.71 28.65 -3.97
C LEU A 23 -12.76 29.72 -3.60
N GLN A 24 -13.28 29.65 -2.37
CA GLN A 24 -14.45 30.39 -1.91
C GLN A 24 -14.09 31.51 -0.93
N ASN A 25 -15.00 32.46 -0.73
CA ASN A 25 -14.80 33.63 0.12
C ASN A 25 -14.34 33.27 1.55
N ASP A 26 -14.94 32.24 2.16
CA ASP A 26 -14.59 31.78 3.52
C ASP A 26 -13.13 31.32 3.67
N PHE A 27 -12.47 30.93 2.57
CA PHE A 27 -11.08 30.46 2.57
C PHE A 27 -10.09 31.47 1.99
N LEU A 28 -10.52 32.43 1.16
CA LEU A 28 -9.61 33.29 0.38
C LEU A 28 -9.74 34.80 0.65
N THR A 29 -10.79 35.27 1.32
CA THR A 29 -10.99 36.72 1.52
C THR A 29 -10.56 37.22 2.90
N THR A 30 -10.16 38.49 2.97
CA THR A 30 -9.79 39.19 4.22
C THR A 30 -11.03 39.45 5.10
N GLY A 31 -11.54 38.38 5.69
CA GLY A 31 -12.83 38.33 6.40
C GLY A 31 -13.49 36.95 6.37
N GLY A 32 -12.96 35.99 5.61
CA GLY A 32 -13.41 34.59 5.61
C GLY A 32 -13.03 33.86 6.90
N LEU A 33 -13.92 32.99 7.37
CA LEU A 33 -13.78 32.33 8.69
C LEU A 33 -12.61 31.33 8.75
N LEU A 34 -12.19 30.77 7.61
CA LEU A 34 -11.04 29.87 7.49
C LEU A 34 -10.04 30.38 6.42
N THR A 35 -9.80 31.69 6.42
CA THR A 35 -8.81 32.35 5.53
C THR A 35 -7.48 31.60 5.48
N VAL A 36 -6.92 31.49 4.28
CA VAL A 36 -5.68 30.81 3.93
C VAL A 36 -4.64 31.82 3.46
N GLU A 37 -3.55 31.95 4.23
CA GLU A 37 -2.47 32.91 3.95
C GLU A 37 -1.23 32.26 3.32
N GLU A 38 -1.09 30.92 3.38
CA GLU A 38 0.06 30.20 2.83
C GLU A 38 -0.33 29.19 1.73
N PRO A 39 0.50 29.05 0.66
CA PRO A 39 1.53 30.00 0.21
C PRO A 39 0.85 31.16 -0.56
N PRO A 40 1.24 32.43 -0.34
CA PRO A 40 0.44 33.59 -0.73
C PRO A 40 0.04 33.64 -2.22
N ASN A 41 0.90 33.14 -3.11
CA ASN A 41 0.71 33.21 -4.56
C ASN A 41 -0.05 32.00 -5.15
N PHE A 42 -0.65 31.11 -4.34
CA PHE A 42 -1.22 29.86 -4.88
C PHE A 42 -2.42 30.09 -5.82
N VAL A 43 -3.20 31.14 -5.56
CA VAL A 43 -4.29 31.56 -6.46
C VAL A 43 -3.71 32.12 -7.77
N ASP A 44 -2.64 32.92 -7.72
CA ASP A 44 -1.98 33.44 -8.92
C ASP A 44 -1.42 32.31 -9.79
N ASN A 45 -0.81 31.29 -9.18
CA ASN A 45 -0.31 30.11 -9.89
C ASN A 45 -1.45 29.33 -10.58
N ILE A 46 -2.62 29.25 -9.94
CA ILE A 46 -3.85 28.70 -10.55
C ILE A 46 -4.30 29.56 -11.74
N LEU A 47 -4.42 30.88 -11.57
CA LEU A 47 -4.85 31.80 -12.62
C LEU A 47 -3.93 31.75 -13.84
N ASN A 48 -2.62 31.66 -13.62
CA ASN A 48 -1.62 31.52 -14.67
C ASN A 48 -1.70 30.16 -15.41
N LEU A 49 -2.08 29.06 -14.73
CA LEU A 49 -2.24 27.74 -15.37
C LEU A 49 -3.49 27.64 -16.24
N LEU A 50 -4.59 28.27 -15.83
CA LEU A 50 -5.92 28.08 -16.41
C LEU A 50 -6.00 28.29 -17.94
N PRO A 51 -5.45 29.38 -18.54
CA PRO A 51 -5.48 29.59 -20.00
C PRO A 51 -4.80 28.47 -20.79
N HIS A 52 -3.63 28.00 -20.33
CA HIS A 52 -2.85 26.96 -21.01
C HIS A 52 -3.54 25.59 -20.93
N PHE A 53 -4.24 25.31 -19.83
CA PHE A 53 -5.04 24.10 -19.66
C PHE A 53 -6.26 24.08 -20.59
N ARG A 54 -6.98 25.21 -20.72
CA ARG A 54 -8.11 25.38 -21.66
C ARG A 54 -7.66 25.29 -23.13
N ALA A 55 -6.59 25.99 -23.51
CA ALA A 55 -6.06 26.00 -24.88
C ALA A 55 -5.71 24.59 -25.39
N SER A 56 -5.30 23.69 -24.48
CA SER A 56 -5.02 22.28 -24.76
C SER A 56 -6.27 21.43 -25.07
N GLY A 57 -7.48 21.92 -24.79
CA GLY A 57 -8.75 21.23 -24.99
C GLY A 57 -9.14 20.26 -23.86
N ASN A 58 -8.51 20.42 -22.68
CA ASN A 58 -8.88 19.72 -21.46
C ASN A 58 -10.07 20.40 -20.77
N ASN A 59 -10.65 19.76 -19.73
CA ASN A 59 -11.79 20.32 -19.01
C ASN A 59 -11.34 21.00 -17.70
N VAL A 60 -11.85 22.19 -17.43
CA VAL A 60 -11.70 22.87 -16.12
C VAL A 60 -12.97 22.63 -15.31
N ILE A 61 -12.83 22.30 -14.02
CA ILE A 61 -13.92 21.93 -13.12
C ILE A 61 -13.73 22.66 -11.80
N TRP A 62 -14.59 23.64 -11.53
CA TRP A 62 -14.63 24.34 -10.25
C TRP A 62 -15.55 23.60 -9.30
N VAL A 63 -15.08 23.30 -8.09
CA VAL A 63 -15.87 22.65 -7.05
C VAL A 63 -15.98 23.60 -5.87
N ARG A 64 -17.21 23.86 -5.43
CA ARG A 64 -17.50 24.63 -4.22
C ARG A 64 -18.16 23.74 -3.17
N SER A 65 -17.86 23.96 -1.91
CA SER A 65 -18.62 23.38 -0.80
C SER A 65 -19.89 24.17 -0.55
N GLN A 66 -20.98 23.48 -0.25
CA GLN A 66 -22.18 24.05 0.37
C GLN A 66 -22.62 23.11 1.49
N PHE A 67 -22.86 23.66 2.66
CA PHE A 67 -23.04 22.92 3.90
C PHE A 67 -24.31 23.34 4.63
N GLU A 68 -25.04 22.34 5.13
CA GLU A 68 -26.40 22.47 5.69
C GLU A 68 -26.57 21.60 6.94
N GLU A 69 -26.02 20.37 6.96
CA GLU A 69 -26.11 19.42 8.07
C GLU A 69 -24.74 18.86 8.46
N SER A 70 -24.47 18.74 9.78
CA SER A 70 -23.21 18.22 10.31
C SER A 70 -22.81 16.85 9.73
N ARG A 71 -21.51 16.69 9.44
CA ARG A 71 -20.89 15.47 8.93
C ARG A 71 -19.89 14.92 9.96
N THR A 72 -19.93 13.61 10.19
CA THR A 72 -18.88 12.91 10.93
C THR A 72 -17.60 12.82 10.08
N VAL A 73 -16.45 12.65 10.74
CA VAL A 73 -15.13 12.70 10.10
C VAL A 73 -14.18 11.74 10.81
N ASN A 74 -13.30 11.07 10.04
CA ASN A 74 -12.30 10.14 10.58
C ASN A 74 -12.84 8.98 11.46
N GLU A 75 -14.09 8.55 11.26
CA GLU A 75 -14.69 7.46 12.06
C GLU A 75 -14.08 6.09 11.73
N PRO A 76 -13.53 5.33 12.71
CA PRO A 76 -12.75 4.11 12.43
C PRO A 76 -13.49 2.96 11.72
N TYR A 77 -14.83 2.93 11.82
CA TYR A 77 -15.71 1.92 11.19
C TYR A 77 -16.91 2.56 10.50
N GLY A 78 -16.89 3.89 10.33
CA GLY A 78 -17.97 4.64 9.69
C GLY A 78 -17.72 4.83 8.20
N ASP A 79 -18.78 5.17 7.47
CA ASP A 79 -18.70 5.50 6.04
C ASP A 79 -18.18 6.94 5.79
N SER A 80 -17.68 7.60 6.86
CA SER A 80 -17.18 8.97 6.90
C SER A 80 -15.94 9.21 6.03
N GLU A 81 -15.60 10.48 5.84
CA GLU A 81 -14.45 10.90 5.04
C GLU A 81 -13.21 11.12 5.92
N ASN A 82 -12.05 10.75 5.39
CA ASN A 82 -10.78 10.90 6.09
C ASN A 82 -10.09 12.22 5.71
N VAL A 83 -9.69 13.02 6.71
CA VAL A 83 -8.99 14.31 6.56
C VAL A 83 -7.97 14.48 7.69
N ILE A 84 -6.87 15.23 7.44
CA ILE A 84 -5.79 15.36 8.43
C ILE A 84 -6.00 16.57 9.34
N LEU A 85 -6.16 16.27 10.63
CA LEU A 85 -6.33 17.19 11.76
C LEU A 85 -5.09 17.14 12.69
N ASP A 86 -5.00 18.04 13.68
CA ASP A 86 -3.79 18.24 14.50
C ASP A 86 -3.51 17.13 15.54
N ASP A 87 -4.52 16.32 15.87
CA ASP A 87 -4.44 15.16 16.76
C ASP A 87 -3.70 13.97 16.12
N GLN A 88 -3.85 13.79 14.80
CA GLN A 88 -3.26 12.68 14.03
C GLN A 88 -1.77 12.88 13.68
N ILE A 89 -1.18 14.05 14.00
CA ILE A 89 0.23 14.34 13.69
C ILE A 89 1.15 13.64 14.69
N SER A 90 1.96 12.69 14.22
CA SER A 90 2.89 11.91 15.05
C SER A 90 3.82 12.81 15.89
N PRO A 91 4.02 12.53 17.19
CA PRO A 91 4.72 13.44 18.11
C PRO A 91 6.20 13.69 17.76
N ALA A 92 6.80 12.88 16.89
CA ALA A 92 8.13 13.15 16.32
C ALA A 92 8.22 14.51 15.60
N TYR A 93 7.16 14.93 14.89
CA TYR A 93 7.10 16.23 14.21
C TYR A 93 7.00 17.42 15.18
N ARG A 94 6.66 17.20 16.47
CA ARG A 94 6.63 18.28 17.48
C ARG A 94 8.02 18.73 17.94
N ARG A 95 9.11 18.05 17.53
CA ARG A 95 10.49 18.36 17.98
C ARG A 95 11.33 19.17 16.99
N SER A 96 10.86 19.46 15.78
CA SER A 96 11.61 20.22 14.77
C SER A 96 11.39 21.74 14.86
N GLY A 97 12.09 22.39 15.80
CA GLY A 97 12.74 23.69 15.53
C GLY A 97 11.90 24.98 15.45
N GLN A 98 10.58 24.96 15.64
CA GLN A 98 9.81 26.20 15.83
C GLN A 98 8.99 26.18 17.12
N ARG A 99 9.19 27.20 17.97
CA ARG A 99 8.17 27.59 18.96
C ARG A 99 6.93 28.00 18.17
N LEU A 100 5.76 27.49 18.57
CA LEU A 100 4.47 28.05 18.18
C LEU A 100 4.51 29.57 18.43
N ARG A 101 4.53 30.37 17.35
CA ARG A 101 4.19 31.77 17.46
C ARG A 101 2.69 31.82 17.72
N PRO A 102 2.20 32.53 18.76
CA PRO A 102 0.79 32.87 18.83
C PRO A 102 0.35 33.57 17.54
N PRO A 103 -0.94 33.52 17.16
CA PRO A 103 -1.46 34.31 16.06
C PRO A 103 -0.99 35.77 16.18
N PRO A 104 -0.58 36.43 15.09
CA PRO A 104 -0.20 37.84 15.11
C PRO A 104 -1.19 38.66 15.92
N GLN A 105 -0.72 39.47 16.86
CA GLN A 105 -1.59 40.07 17.88
C GLN A 105 -2.71 40.93 17.26
N ARG A 106 -2.47 41.48 16.06
CA ARG A 106 -3.48 42.08 15.16
C ARG A 106 -4.67 41.16 14.84
N LEU A 107 -4.46 39.89 14.51
CA LEU A 107 -5.54 38.92 14.22
C LEU A 107 -6.36 38.60 15.47
N LEU A 108 -5.73 38.61 16.65
CA LEU A 108 -6.41 38.44 17.93
C LEU A 108 -7.25 39.68 18.27
N ASP A 109 -6.68 40.88 18.11
CA ASP A 109 -7.38 42.16 18.29
C ASP A 109 -8.50 42.37 17.26
N GLN A 110 -8.35 41.83 16.06
CA GLN A 110 -9.34 41.91 14.99
C GLN A 110 -10.48 40.90 15.17
N HIS A 111 -10.19 39.67 15.64
CA HIS A 111 -11.22 38.76 16.15
C HIS A 111 -11.97 39.37 17.32
N ASN A 112 -11.26 39.88 18.33
CA ASN A 112 -11.88 40.51 19.51
C ASN A 112 -12.79 41.70 19.12
N LYS A 113 -12.42 42.50 18.11
CA LYS A 113 -13.25 43.60 17.59
C LYS A 113 -14.47 43.16 16.77
N ILE A 114 -14.45 41.95 16.21
CA ILE A 114 -15.61 41.35 15.51
C ILE A 114 -16.54 40.68 16.53
N ALA A 115 -15.98 39.89 17.46
CA ALA A 115 -16.69 39.23 18.55
C ALA A 115 -17.40 40.21 19.49
N LEU A 116 -16.88 41.44 19.68
CA LEU A 116 -17.53 42.48 20.48
C LEU A 116 -18.88 42.97 19.94
N ASN A 117 -19.23 42.69 18.67
CA ASN A 117 -20.48 43.16 18.06
C ASN A 117 -21.61 42.11 18.02
N ASN A 118 -21.30 40.81 18.06
CA ASN A 118 -22.29 39.75 18.12
C ASN A 118 -22.22 39.07 19.49
N ARG A 119 -23.22 39.35 20.34
CA ARG A 119 -23.38 38.58 21.58
C ARG A 119 -23.98 37.21 21.28
N ASP A 120 -23.64 36.28 22.16
CA ASP A 120 -24.13 34.91 22.28
C ASP A 120 -23.55 33.92 21.24
N ASP A 121 -22.91 32.86 21.78
CA ASP A 121 -22.44 31.64 21.10
C ASP A 121 -21.33 31.71 20.01
N GLU A 122 -20.09 31.97 20.44
CA GLU A 122 -18.90 31.62 19.65
C GLU A 122 -18.16 30.37 20.19
N TYR A 123 -18.18 29.29 19.40
CA TYR A 123 -17.22 28.19 19.48
C TYR A 123 -16.08 28.42 18.48
N ILE A 124 -14.89 27.86 18.74
CA ILE A 124 -13.72 27.99 17.86
C ILE A 124 -14.00 27.24 16.55
N ILE A 125 -13.77 27.90 15.41
CA ILE A 125 -13.93 27.30 14.09
C ILE A 125 -12.66 26.55 13.71
N GLU A 126 -12.76 25.23 13.68
CA GLU A 126 -11.71 24.32 13.25
C GLU A 126 -11.78 24.03 11.74
N GLU A 127 -10.71 23.44 11.17
CA GLU A 127 -10.69 23.02 9.76
C GLU A 127 -11.50 21.74 9.48
N SER A 128 -11.96 21.07 10.53
CA SER A 128 -13.09 20.11 10.57
C SER A 128 -14.43 20.82 10.33
N TYR A 129 -14.50 21.75 9.37
CA TYR A 129 -15.60 22.73 9.25
C TYR A 129 -16.98 22.18 8.85
N LEU A 130 -17.07 20.92 8.42
CA LEU A 130 -18.34 20.22 8.20
C LEU A 130 -18.80 19.46 9.46
N THR A 131 -17.96 19.35 10.50
CA THR A 131 -18.28 18.71 11.77
C THR A 131 -18.62 19.77 12.80
N VAL A 132 -19.92 20.05 12.95
CA VAL A 132 -20.45 21.05 13.89
C VAL A 132 -20.74 20.39 15.25
N PRO A 133 -20.31 20.99 16.39
CA PRO A 133 -20.61 20.48 17.72
C PRO A 133 -22.11 20.39 18.02
N GLU A 134 -22.49 19.46 18.89
CA GLU A 134 -23.89 19.26 19.29
C GLU A 134 -24.52 20.54 19.85
N GLY A 135 -25.71 20.89 19.35
CA GLY A 135 -26.42 22.12 19.70
C GLY A 135 -25.87 23.42 19.10
N LYS A 136 -24.89 23.38 18.19
CA LYS A 136 -24.40 24.54 17.42
C LYS A 136 -24.84 24.51 15.96
N VAL A 137 -24.73 25.66 15.29
CA VAL A 137 -25.12 25.83 13.87
C VAL A 137 -23.89 25.93 12.96
N PRO A 138 -23.99 25.47 11.69
CA PRO A 138 -23.02 25.75 10.64
C PRO A 138 -22.61 27.23 10.57
N ARG A 139 -21.31 27.51 10.41
CA ARG A 139 -20.75 28.87 10.21
C ARG A 139 -20.00 29.04 8.90
N VAL A 140 -19.33 28.00 8.40
CA VAL A 140 -18.49 28.02 7.19
C VAL A 140 -19.24 27.39 6.01
N VAL A 141 -19.11 27.96 4.81
CA VAL A 141 -19.74 27.50 3.55
C VAL A 141 -21.23 27.17 3.66
N VAL A 142 -21.95 27.91 4.51
CA VAL A 142 -23.39 27.76 4.77
C VAL A 142 -24.20 28.10 3.52
N ALA A 143 -25.21 27.29 3.20
CA ALA A 143 -26.11 27.52 2.08
C ALA A 143 -26.60 28.98 1.94
N ALA A 144 -26.56 29.49 0.71
CA ALA A 144 -26.90 30.87 0.33
C ALA A 144 -26.09 32.00 1.02
N SER A 145 -25.09 31.69 1.86
CA SER A 145 -24.24 32.71 2.50
C SER A 145 -23.23 33.30 1.50
N PRO A 146 -22.79 34.56 1.68
CA PRO A 146 -21.72 35.16 0.88
C PRO A 146 -20.42 34.34 0.89
N GLY A 147 -20.15 33.61 1.99
CA GLY A 147 -18.99 32.73 2.17
C GLY A 147 -18.88 31.61 1.12
N THR A 148 -20.03 31.12 0.61
CA THR A 148 -20.08 30.05 -0.41
C THR A 148 -19.71 30.49 -1.83
N ASN A 149 -19.69 31.78 -2.13
CA ASN A 149 -19.33 32.26 -3.47
C ASN A 149 -17.83 32.08 -3.73
N PHE A 150 -17.46 31.83 -4.99
CA PHE A 150 -16.06 31.86 -5.40
C PHE A 150 -15.47 33.25 -5.12
N ALA A 151 -14.23 33.29 -4.62
CA ALA A 151 -13.61 34.55 -4.21
C ALA A 151 -13.30 35.44 -5.43
N PRO A 152 -13.41 36.78 -5.31
CA PRO A 152 -13.25 37.68 -6.46
C PRO A 152 -11.95 37.50 -7.25
N ASN A 153 -10.82 37.32 -6.56
CA ASN A 153 -9.52 37.05 -7.17
C ASN A 153 -9.48 35.73 -7.94
N ALA A 154 -10.03 34.65 -7.37
CA ALA A 154 -10.14 33.37 -8.08
C ALA A 154 -11.12 33.45 -9.27
N LEU A 155 -12.19 34.22 -9.15
CA LEU A 155 -13.25 34.38 -10.16
C LEU A 155 -12.75 35.09 -11.43
N GLU A 156 -11.68 35.89 -11.37
CA GLU A 156 -11.02 36.47 -12.56
C GLU A 156 -10.62 35.39 -13.58
N GLY A 157 -10.31 34.18 -13.11
CA GLY A 157 -9.96 33.04 -13.97
C GLY A 157 -11.13 32.22 -14.50
N PHE A 158 -12.39 32.51 -14.15
CA PHE A 158 -13.56 31.69 -14.47
C PHE A 158 -14.18 31.99 -15.84
N HIS A 159 -14.43 30.97 -16.66
CA HIS A 159 -15.04 31.11 -17.99
C HIS A 159 -16.35 30.29 -18.10
N PRO A 160 -17.53 30.92 -17.93
CA PRO A 160 -18.84 30.24 -17.92
C PRO A 160 -19.20 29.41 -19.16
N ALA A 161 -18.51 29.61 -20.29
CA ALA A 161 -18.75 28.90 -21.55
C ALA A 161 -17.83 27.69 -21.79
N GLU A 162 -16.78 27.51 -20.99
CA GLU A 162 -15.78 26.44 -21.15
C GLU A 162 -15.61 25.58 -19.89
N ASP A 163 -15.80 26.20 -18.72
CA ASP A 163 -15.65 25.57 -17.41
C ASP A 163 -16.91 24.84 -16.95
N LEU A 164 -16.75 23.87 -16.05
CA LEU A 164 -17.85 23.28 -15.27
C LEU A 164 -17.84 23.81 -13.84
N VAL A 165 -19.01 23.91 -13.22
CA VAL A 165 -19.16 24.18 -11.78
C VAL A 165 -19.89 23.00 -11.13
N PHE A 166 -19.34 22.53 -10.01
CA PHE A 166 -19.90 21.49 -9.15
C PHE A 166 -20.03 22.00 -7.72
N GLN A 167 -20.96 21.38 -6.99
CA GLN A 167 -21.21 21.63 -5.58
C GLN A 167 -21.08 20.30 -4.83
N LYS A 168 -20.40 20.30 -3.68
CA LYS A 168 -20.29 19.15 -2.78
C LYS A 168 -20.87 19.48 -1.40
N SER A 169 -21.54 18.50 -0.77
CA SER A 169 -22.01 18.61 0.63
C SER A 169 -21.13 17.85 1.64
N TYR A 170 -19.89 17.61 1.21
CA TYR A 170 -18.92 16.67 1.76
C TYR A 170 -17.49 17.19 1.53
N TYR A 171 -16.49 16.59 2.16
CA TYR A 171 -15.10 16.97 1.95
C TYR A 171 -14.59 16.58 0.55
N SER A 172 -14.92 15.38 0.09
CA SER A 172 -14.61 14.86 -1.23
C SER A 172 -15.59 15.35 -2.29
N ALA A 173 -15.06 15.83 -3.43
CA ALA A 173 -15.87 16.16 -4.60
C ALA A 173 -16.50 14.93 -5.29
N PHE A 174 -16.12 13.70 -4.91
CA PHE A 174 -16.63 12.46 -5.50
C PHE A 174 -17.81 11.83 -4.75
N ARG A 175 -18.04 12.23 -3.49
CA ARG A 175 -18.99 11.58 -2.57
C ARG A 175 -20.42 11.52 -3.14
N ASP A 176 -20.90 12.62 -3.70
CA ASP A 176 -22.24 12.73 -4.31
C ASP A 176 -22.37 12.01 -5.68
N GLY A 177 -21.29 11.42 -6.21
CA GLY A 177 -21.25 10.63 -7.44
C GLY A 177 -21.48 11.40 -8.77
N THR A 178 -22.14 12.56 -8.73
CA THR A 178 -22.48 13.40 -9.90
C THR A 178 -21.25 13.80 -10.71
N LEU A 179 -20.18 14.25 -10.05
CA LEU A 179 -18.91 14.59 -10.67
C LEU A 179 -18.30 13.39 -11.43
N MET A 180 -18.34 12.20 -10.83
CA MET A 180 -17.83 10.97 -11.43
C MET A 180 -18.58 10.60 -12.72
N GLN A 181 -19.90 10.80 -12.75
CA GLN A 181 -20.71 10.56 -13.96
C GLN A 181 -20.33 11.52 -15.10
N VAL A 182 -20.21 12.82 -14.82
CA VAL A 182 -19.89 13.85 -15.83
C VAL A 182 -18.43 13.75 -16.30
N MET A 183 -17.50 13.38 -15.43
CA MET A 183 -16.12 13.10 -15.83
C MET A 183 -16.03 11.91 -16.78
N ARG A 184 -16.81 10.84 -16.51
CA ARG A 184 -16.87 9.65 -17.39
C ARG A 184 -17.52 9.96 -18.74
N SER A 185 -18.60 10.74 -18.78
CA SER A 185 -19.22 11.14 -20.07
C SER A 185 -18.31 12.06 -20.90
N LYS A 186 -17.44 12.84 -20.25
CA LYS A 186 -16.36 13.63 -20.89
C LYS A 186 -15.08 12.84 -21.19
N PHE A 187 -15.07 11.52 -20.96
CA PHE A 187 -13.92 10.61 -21.13
C PHE A 187 -12.66 11.08 -20.39
N ILE A 188 -12.81 11.73 -19.24
CA ILE A 188 -11.69 12.13 -18.39
C ILE A 188 -11.14 10.89 -17.69
N THR A 189 -9.82 10.67 -17.77
CA THR A 189 -9.12 9.57 -17.05
C THR A 189 -7.95 10.05 -16.20
N GLU A 190 -7.59 11.33 -16.31
CA GLU A 190 -6.49 11.95 -15.58
C GLU A 190 -7.00 13.22 -14.90
N VAL A 191 -6.67 13.41 -13.63
CA VAL A 191 -7.06 14.58 -12.84
C VAL A 191 -5.84 15.33 -12.31
N TYR A 192 -5.87 16.64 -12.49
CA TYR A 192 -4.98 17.59 -11.83
C TYR A 192 -5.76 18.24 -10.70
N LEU A 193 -5.22 18.26 -9.48
CA LEU A 193 -5.91 18.78 -8.30
C LEU A 193 -5.18 20.01 -7.74
N CYS A 194 -5.95 21.08 -7.49
CA CYS A 194 -5.49 22.31 -6.85
C CYS A 194 -6.59 22.94 -5.98
N GLY A 195 -6.24 23.98 -5.22
CA GLY A 195 -7.18 24.73 -4.38
C GLY A 195 -6.95 24.52 -2.88
N SER A 196 -8.03 24.59 -2.11
CA SER A 196 -8.03 24.65 -0.64
C SER A 196 -8.94 23.56 -0.04
N LEU A 197 -8.74 23.09 1.20
CA LEU A 197 -7.47 23.05 1.95
C LEU A 197 -6.71 21.77 1.59
N THR A 198 -5.37 21.82 1.57
CA THR A 198 -4.51 20.66 1.25
C THR A 198 -4.88 19.41 2.04
N ASN A 199 -5.02 19.56 3.36
CA ASN A 199 -5.23 18.49 4.33
C ASN A 199 -6.71 18.05 4.48
N ILE A 200 -7.64 18.80 3.89
CA ILE A 200 -9.08 18.57 4.00
C ILE A 200 -9.66 18.18 2.63
N SER A 201 -10.21 19.13 1.88
CA SER A 201 -10.95 18.88 0.64
C SER A 201 -10.10 18.28 -0.47
N VAL A 202 -8.84 18.73 -0.61
CA VAL A 202 -7.90 18.20 -1.60
C VAL A 202 -7.52 16.76 -1.25
N PHE A 203 -7.26 16.48 0.03
CA PHE A 203 -6.93 15.15 0.53
C PHE A 203 -8.06 14.15 0.31
N ALA A 204 -9.29 14.47 0.75
CA ALA A 204 -10.46 13.60 0.60
C ALA A 204 -10.78 13.35 -0.89
N THR A 205 -10.80 14.41 -1.71
CA THR A 205 -11.06 14.31 -3.16
C THR A 205 -10.01 13.47 -3.88
N ALA A 206 -8.73 13.58 -3.50
CA ALA A 206 -7.67 12.74 -4.06
C ALA A 206 -7.81 11.26 -3.66
N MET A 207 -8.18 10.99 -2.40
CA MET A 207 -8.39 9.62 -1.91
C MET A 207 -9.52 8.90 -2.69
N ASP A 208 -10.64 9.58 -2.93
CA ASP A 208 -11.75 9.01 -3.71
C ASP A 208 -11.45 8.94 -5.22
N ALA A 209 -10.76 9.93 -5.79
CA ALA A 209 -10.27 9.83 -7.17
C ALA A 209 -9.42 8.56 -7.38
N ALA A 210 -8.63 8.17 -6.37
CA ALA A 210 -7.81 6.96 -6.39
C ALA A 210 -8.67 5.69 -6.19
N ARG A 211 -9.66 5.72 -5.30
CA ARG A 211 -10.65 4.64 -5.13
C ARG A 211 -11.36 4.34 -6.46
N HIS A 212 -11.75 5.38 -7.21
CA HIS A 212 -12.37 5.31 -8.55
C HIS A 212 -11.40 5.08 -9.72
N GLY A 213 -10.08 5.09 -9.50
CA GLY A 213 -9.07 4.71 -10.49
C GLY A 213 -8.65 5.80 -11.49
N TYR A 214 -8.85 7.09 -11.17
CA TYR A 214 -8.28 8.19 -11.95
C TYR A 214 -6.75 8.27 -11.77
N ALA A 215 -6.02 8.66 -12.81
CA ALA A 215 -4.61 9.01 -12.68
C ALA A 215 -4.47 10.43 -12.10
N ILE A 216 -4.01 10.54 -10.86
CA ILE A 216 -3.95 11.80 -10.11
C ILE A 216 -2.59 12.48 -10.26
N THR A 217 -2.62 13.81 -10.43
CA THR A 217 -1.46 14.69 -10.33
C THR A 217 -1.80 15.87 -9.42
N ILE A 218 -0.99 16.11 -8.40
CA ILE A 218 -1.15 17.22 -7.44
C ILE A 218 -0.29 18.40 -7.87
N LEU A 219 -0.85 19.61 -7.81
CA LEU A 219 -0.16 20.85 -8.19
C LEU A 219 0.36 21.57 -6.94
N GLU A 220 1.58 21.25 -6.49
CA GLU A 220 2.07 21.62 -5.14
C GLU A 220 2.11 23.14 -4.86
N ASP A 221 2.35 23.94 -5.90
CA ASP A 221 2.39 25.41 -5.85
C ASP A 221 1.00 26.07 -6.02
N CYS A 222 -0.04 25.26 -6.24
CA CYS A 222 -1.44 25.67 -6.38
C CYS A 222 -2.31 25.15 -5.21
N LEU A 223 -1.70 24.86 -4.06
CA LEU A 223 -2.39 24.33 -2.88
C LEU A 223 -2.36 25.31 -1.70
N GLY A 224 -3.54 25.65 -1.20
CA GLY A 224 -3.70 26.43 0.03
C GLY A 224 -3.61 25.57 1.29
N TYR A 225 -3.04 26.13 2.37
CA TYR A 225 -3.02 25.52 3.70
C TYR A 225 -2.84 26.55 4.82
N ARG A 226 -3.31 26.21 6.03
CA ARG A 226 -3.13 27.02 7.26
C ARG A 226 -2.05 26.49 8.20
N SER A 227 -1.56 25.28 7.95
CA SER A 227 -0.47 24.64 8.70
C SER A 227 0.43 23.86 7.75
N LYS A 228 1.69 24.30 7.62
CA LYS A 228 2.69 23.64 6.77
C LYS A 228 2.91 22.17 7.14
N ALA A 229 2.86 21.86 8.44
CA ALA A 229 2.98 20.49 8.94
C ALA A 229 1.83 19.58 8.47
N ARG A 230 0.58 20.08 8.44
CA ARG A 230 -0.57 19.30 7.92
C ARG A 230 -0.57 19.20 6.40
N HIS A 231 -0.12 20.23 5.69
CA HIS A 231 0.14 20.16 4.24
C HIS A 231 1.20 19.09 3.91
N ASP A 232 2.33 19.07 4.61
CA ASP A 232 3.41 18.08 4.38
C ASP A 232 2.97 16.65 4.74
N ALA A 233 2.21 16.47 5.82
CA ALA A 233 1.60 15.19 6.17
C ALA A 233 0.63 14.71 5.09
N ALA A 234 -0.25 15.59 4.60
CA ALA A 234 -1.23 15.30 3.56
C ALA A 234 -0.58 14.92 2.23
N LEU A 235 0.39 15.71 1.74
CA LEU A 235 1.12 15.37 0.51
C LEU A 235 1.84 14.03 0.63
N LYS A 236 2.55 13.79 1.74
CA LYS A 236 3.24 12.52 2.00
C LYS A 236 2.28 11.32 2.01
N GLN A 237 1.14 11.45 2.70
CA GLN A 237 0.15 10.38 2.78
C GLN A 237 -0.60 10.17 1.46
N LEU A 238 -0.87 11.20 0.66
CA LEU A 238 -1.42 11.05 -0.70
C LEU A 238 -0.44 10.29 -1.61
N ILE A 239 0.84 10.69 -1.66
CA ILE A 239 1.86 10.01 -2.47
C ILE A 239 1.93 8.53 -2.12
N ILE A 240 1.91 8.18 -0.82
CA ILE A 240 1.96 6.80 -0.34
C ILE A 240 0.66 6.03 -0.67
N SER A 241 -0.51 6.62 -0.41
CA SER A 241 -1.80 5.91 -0.46
C SER A 241 -2.41 5.83 -1.85
N THR A 242 -2.19 6.86 -2.69
CA THR A 242 -2.79 6.95 -4.04
C THR A 242 -1.78 6.75 -5.16
N GLY A 243 -0.48 6.86 -4.89
CA GLY A 243 0.57 6.82 -5.91
C GLY A 243 0.50 8.01 -6.90
N CYS A 244 -0.03 9.16 -6.47
CA CYS A 244 -0.16 10.34 -7.31
C CYS A 244 1.20 10.93 -7.71
N ASP A 245 1.26 11.51 -8.90
CA ASP A 245 2.38 12.39 -9.27
C ASP A 245 2.22 13.77 -8.60
N VAL A 246 3.32 14.48 -8.35
CA VAL A 246 3.33 15.86 -7.86
C VAL A 246 4.19 16.71 -8.80
N ILE A 247 3.69 17.88 -9.20
CA ILE A 247 4.34 18.79 -10.16
C ILE A 247 4.00 20.25 -9.82
N LYS A 248 4.79 21.19 -10.32
CA LYS A 248 4.49 22.63 -10.26
C LYS A 248 3.68 23.09 -11.47
N SER A 249 2.85 24.11 -11.28
CA SER A 249 2.06 24.78 -12.33
C SER A 249 2.91 25.20 -13.53
N GLY A 250 4.06 25.85 -13.29
CA GLY A 250 4.98 26.30 -14.34
C GLY A 250 5.53 25.17 -15.21
N ASP A 251 5.78 23.99 -14.62
CA ASP A 251 6.26 22.82 -15.37
C ASP A 251 5.13 22.14 -16.17
N LEU A 252 3.90 22.16 -15.66
CA LEU A 252 2.72 21.76 -16.42
C LEU A 252 2.42 22.73 -17.57
N ILE A 253 2.53 24.05 -17.37
CA ILE A 253 2.40 25.08 -18.42
C ILE A 253 3.40 24.80 -19.55
N ARG A 254 4.68 24.61 -19.20
CA ARG A 254 5.75 24.20 -20.15
C ARG A 254 5.39 22.92 -20.91
N GLU A 255 4.81 21.91 -20.23
CA GLU A 255 4.39 20.66 -20.87
C GLU A 255 3.26 20.88 -21.89
N LEU A 256 2.24 21.65 -21.53
CA LEU A 256 1.05 21.96 -22.34
C LEU A 256 1.42 22.79 -23.58
N ASP A 257 2.16 23.88 -23.41
CA ASP A 257 2.61 24.74 -24.51
C ASP A 257 3.47 23.98 -25.53
N ARG A 258 4.38 23.13 -25.02
CA ARG A 258 5.24 22.32 -25.88
C ARG A 258 4.44 21.19 -26.55
N LYS A 259 3.38 20.65 -25.92
CA LYS A 259 2.41 19.74 -26.59
C LYS A 259 1.66 20.47 -27.72
N ALA A 260 1.27 21.74 -27.52
CA ALA A 260 0.61 22.56 -28.52
C ALA A 260 1.52 22.88 -29.72
N LYS A 261 2.77 23.31 -29.47
CA LYS A 261 3.78 23.61 -30.51
C LYS A 261 4.17 22.41 -31.40
N ILE A 262 3.93 21.17 -30.95
CA ILE A 262 4.21 19.92 -31.69
C ILE A 262 3.03 19.47 -32.57
N LEU A 263 1.88 20.14 -32.50
CA LEU A 263 0.77 19.91 -33.42
C LEU A 263 0.85 20.92 -34.58
N PRO A 264 0.68 20.50 -35.84
CA PRO A 264 0.59 21.44 -36.95
C PRO A 264 -0.60 22.40 -36.73
N PRO A 265 -0.53 23.65 -37.26
CA PRO A 265 -1.54 24.66 -36.99
C PRO A 265 -2.94 24.14 -37.34
N ARG A 266 -3.83 24.14 -36.35
CA ARG A 266 -5.24 23.82 -36.57
C ARG A 266 -5.78 24.75 -37.67
N TRP A 267 -6.36 24.15 -38.70
CA TRP A 267 -7.07 24.87 -39.76
C TRP A 267 -7.99 25.92 -39.12
N SER A 268 -7.91 27.17 -39.60
CA SER A 268 -8.73 28.26 -39.05
C SER A 268 -10.19 27.82 -38.99
N ARG A 269 -10.80 27.88 -37.81
CA ARG A 269 -12.26 27.87 -37.68
C ARG A 269 -12.79 29.22 -38.16
N ASN A 270 -12.73 29.43 -39.48
CA ASN A 270 -13.62 30.34 -40.16
C ASN A 270 -15.03 29.89 -39.79
N ARG A 271 -15.69 30.63 -38.89
CA ARG A 271 -17.08 30.39 -38.49
C ARG A 271 -17.92 30.26 -39.77
N PRO A 272 -18.60 29.12 -40.00
CA PRO A 272 -19.77 29.15 -40.86
C PRO A 272 -20.72 30.20 -40.27
N THR A 273 -21.10 31.20 -41.05
CA THR A 273 -22.09 32.18 -40.62
C THR A 273 -23.41 31.44 -40.33
N ARG A 274 -24.07 31.86 -39.24
CA ARG A 274 -25.29 31.26 -38.71
C ARG A 274 -26.39 31.14 -39.79
N GLN A 275 -26.50 29.97 -40.41
CA GLN A 275 -27.67 29.58 -41.21
C GLN A 275 -28.58 28.67 -40.38
N LYS A 276 -29.88 28.71 -40.71
CA LYS A 276 -31.00 28.24 -39.89
C LYS A 276 -30.90 26.77 -39.46
N GLU A 277 -31.56 26.47 -38.33
CA GLU A 277 -31.85 25.08 -37.94
C GLU A 277 -32.51 24.30 -39.09
N ARG A 278 -32.19 23.00 -39.19
CA ARG A 278 -32.98 22.03 -39.95
C ARG A 278 -33.65 21.08 -38.95
N ASN A 279 -34.95 20.86 -39.13
CA ASN A 279 -35.74 20.10 -38.16
C ASN A 279 -35.42 18.60 -38.19
N LEU A 280 -35.73 17.89 -37.10
CA LEU A 280 -35.41 16.48 -36.89
C LEU A 280 -35.96 15.54 -38.00
N GLU A 281 -37.10 15.89 -38.60
CA GLU A 281 -37.72 15.17 -39.70
C GLU A 281 -36.80 15.04 -40.93
N SER A 282 -35.93 16.03 -41.17
CA SER A 282 -34.95 16.02 -42.27
C SER A 282 -33.89 14.92 -42.13
N LEU A 283 -33.73 14.32 -40.94
CA LEU A 283 -32.80 13.22 -40.68
C LEU A 283 -33.46 11.84 -40.72
N MET A 284 -34.80 11.77 -40.69
CA MET A 284 -35.54 10.50 -40.75
C MET A 284 -35.87 10.09 -42.20
N ALA A 285 -35.77 11.00 -43.16
CA ALA A 285 -36.02 10.75 -44.58
C ALA A 285 -34.90 9.96 -45.30
N ASP A 286 -33.65 10.04 -44.84
CA ASP A 286 -32.48 9.46 -45.53
C ASP A 286 -32.19 7.98 -45.18
N MET A 287 -33.01 7.32 -44.34
CA MET A 287 -32.88 5.90 -44.00
C MET A 287 -33.99 5.03 -44.60
N THR A 288 -33.91 4.78 -45.91
CA THR A 288 -34.60 3.64 -46.55
C THR A 288 -33.61 2.72 -47.24
N LEU A 289 -33.64 1.44 -46.88
CA LEU A 289 -32.76 0.41 -47.43
C LEU A 289 -33.12 0.12 -48.90
N ARG A 290 -32.10 0.02 -49.76
CA ARG A 290 -32.28 -0.43 -51.15
C ARG A 290 -32.60 -1.93 -51.19
N HIS A 291 -33.87 -2.26 -51.43
CA HIS A 291 -34.25 -3.57 -51.95
C HIS A 291 -34.45 -3.48 -53.47
N ASN A 292 -33.68 -4.26 -54.23
CA ASN A 292 -33.96 -4.48 -55.66
C ASN A 292 -34.79 -5.75 -55.81
N LEU A 293 -36.01 -5.63 -56.35
CA LEU A 293 -36.50 -6.32 -57.56
C LEU A 293 -38.03 -6.12 -57.73
N GLU A 294 -38.42 -5.62 -58.91
CA GLU A 294 -39.70 -5.83 -59.64
C GLU A 294 -41.04 -5.71 -58.86
N SER A 295 -41.91 -4.71 -59.07
CA SER A 295 -42.62 -4.48 -60.35
C SER A 295 -43.65 -3.31 -60.32
N SER A 296 -43.83 -2.64 -61.48
CA SER A 296 -45.00 -1.85 -61.98
C SER A 296 -45.84 -0.87 -61.12
N SER A 297 -45.75 0.43 -61.47
CA SER A 297 -46.84 1.33 -61.97
C SER A 297 -47.32 2.60 -61.19
N ASN A 298 -47.42 3.70 -61.96
CA ASN A 298 -48.36 4.85 -61.95
C ASN A 298 -48.50 5.88 -60.78
N SER A 299 -47.82 7.03 -60.97
CA SER A 299 -48.43 8.37 -61.21
C SER A 299 -49.25 9.17 -60.15
N ALA A 300 -48.52 9.98 -59.36
CA ALA A 300 -48.62 11.47 -59.28
C ALA A 300 -49.72 12.27 -58.51
N ARG A 301 -49.21 13.18 -57.62
CA ARG A 301 -49.65 14.56 -57.23
C ARG A 301 -50.62 14.82 -56.03
N SER A 302 -50.47 16.03 -55.47
CA SER A 302 -50.89 16.61 -54.15
C SER A 302 -51.97 17.74 -54.34
N PRO A 303 -52.32 18.70 -53.40
CA PRO A 303 -51.88 18.99 -52.00
C PRO A 303 -52.97 19.50 -50.95
N ASP A 304 -52.53 19.88 -49.72
CA ASP A 304 -52.74 21.21 -49.01
C ASP A 304 -53.47 21.44 -47.62
N VAL A 305 -52.91 22.37 -46.80
CA VAL A 305 -53.34 23.26 -45.63
C VAL A 305 -54.11 22.80 -44.33
N GLY A 306 -53.68 23.24 -43.10
CA GLY A 306 -54.62 23.80 -42.05
C GLY A 306 -54.48 23.70 -40.47
N VAL A 307 -53.69 24.59 -39.80
CA VAL A 307 -54.02 25.50 -38.61
C VAL A 307 -54.50 25.06 -37.16
N ASP A 308 -53.70 25.45 -36.12
CA ASP A 308 -53.89 26.01 -34.71
C ASP A 308 -54.58 25.43 -33.42
N ILE A 309 -53.83 25.63 -32.27
CA ILE A 309 -54.18 26.11 -30.87
C ILE A 309 -54.51 25.18 -29.64
N GLU A 310 -54.14 25.69 -28.44
CA GLU A 310 -54.02 25.17 -27.03
C GLU A 310 -55.28 25.45 -26.12
N PRO A 311 -55.36 25.37 -24.73
CA PRO A 311 -54.38 25.10 -23.62
C PRO A 311 -54.82 24.26 -22.35
N LEU A 312 -53.87 24.08 -21.40
CA LEU A 312 -53.97 24.10 -19.89
C LEU A 312 -54.26 22.86 -18.98
N GLN A 313 -53.94 23.03 -17.67
CA GLN A 313 -53.71 22.05 -16.56
C GLN A 313 -54.74 22.22 -15.38
N PRO A 314 -54.55 21.99 -14.02
CA PRO A 314 -53.40 21.53 -13.15
C PRO A 314 -53.71 20.67 -11.86
N THR A 315 -52.68 20.49 -10.98
CA THR A 315 -52.70 20.26 -9.48
C THR A 315 -53.16 18.89 -8.88
N THR A 316 -52.72 18.35 -7.71
CA THR A 316 -51.67 18.68 -6.66
C THR A 316 -51.38 17.52 -5.67
N THR A 317 -50.16 17.49 -5.07
CA THR A 317 -49.80 17.21 -3.64
C THR A 317 -49.96 15.81 -2.97
N ASP A 318 -48.81 15.14 -2.79
CA ASP A 318 -48.11 14.63 -1.59
C ASP A 318 -48.64 13.59 -0.53
N VAL A 319 -47.62 12.99 0.14
CA VAL A 319 -47.49 12.37 1.50
C VAL A 319 -47.86 10.89 1.78
N ALA A 320 -46.85 10.12 2.27
CA ALA A 320 -46.89 9.01 3.25
C ALA A 320 -47.57 7.65 2.91
N LEU A 321 -47.23 6.51 3.54
CA LEU A 321 -46.01 5.99 4.24
C LEU A 321 -46.15 4.44 4.40
N GLU A 322 -45.11 3.78 4.94
CA GLU A 322 -45.10 2.38 5.48
C GLU A 322 -45.29 1.23 4.45
N ILE A 323 -44.36 0.27 4.28
CA ILE A 323 -43.87 -0.82 5.18
C ILE A 323 -44.92 -1.94 5.36
N ASP A 324 -44.69 -3.13 4.77
CA ASP A 324 -43.98 -4.23 5.49
C ASP A 324 -43.51 -5.38 4.55
N ARG A 325 -42.97 -6.46 5.13
CA ARG A 325 -42.23 -7.60 4.52
C ARG A 325 -43.11 -8.71 3.92
N ILE A 326 -42.47 -9.60 3.13
CA ILE A 326 -42.66 -11.08 2.99
C ILE A 326 -41.72 -11.51 1.82
N SER A 327 -40.65 -12.31 1.96
CA SER A 327 -40.38 -13.63 2.57
C SER A 327 -40.69 -14.84 1.65
N ASP A 328 -39.63 -15.56 1.27
CA ASP A 328 -39.51 -16.95 0.81
C ASP A 328 -40.65 -17.66 0.06
N SER A 329 -40.31 -18.28 -1.09
CA SER A 329 -39.96 -19.72 -1.10
C SER A 329 -39.63 -20.26 -2.51
N HIS A 330 -38.97 -21.41 -2.57
CA HIS A 330 -38.67 -22.13 -3.81
C HIS A 330 -39.76 -23.12 -4.21
N GLN A 331 -40.02 -23.25 -5.51
CA GLN A 331 -39.84 -24.51 -6.27
C GLN A 331 -39.91 -24.23 -7.78
N GLY A 332 -39.52 -25.18 -8.62
CA GLY A 332 -39.45 -25.00 -10.07
C GLY A 332 -39.62 -26.29 -10.86
N GLU A 333 -39.76 -26.19 -12.17
CA GLU A 333 -39.96 -27.33 -13.08
C GLU A 333 -39.27 -27.12 -14.44
N ASN A 334 -39.12 -28.20 -15.22
CA ASN A 334 -38.21 -28.27 -16.36
C ASN A 334 -38.83 -27.88 -17.70
N LEU A 335 -38.08 -27.13 -18.53
CA LEU A 335 -38.20 -27.17 -20.00
C LEU A 335 -36.82 -27.11 -20.66
N LEU A 336 -36.67 -27.90 -21.74
CA LEU A 336 -35.47 -27.96 -22.60
C LEU A 336 -35.67 -27.05 -23.86
N PRO A 337 -34.78 -27.00 -24.86
CA PRO A 337 -34.02 -25.76 -25.08
C PRO A 337 -34.43 -25.01 -26.36
N VAL A 338 -34.26 -23.69 -26.35
CA VAL A 338 -34.39 -22.86 -27.56
C VAL A 338 -33.00 -22.40 -28.01
N GLU A 339 -32.53 -22.92 -29.15
CA GLU A 339 -31.31 -22.42 -29.79
C GLU A 339 -31.50 -20.99 -30.30
N ILE A 340 -30.70 -20.04 -29.80
CA ILE A 340 -30.53 -18.73 -30.44
C ILE A 340 -29.05 -18.51 -30.73
N LYS A 341 -28.76 -18.23 -32.01
CA LYS A 341 -27.41 -18.31 -32.60
C LYS A 341 -26.45 -17.27 -32.03
N LYS A 342 -25.18 -17.66 -31.89
CA LYS A 342 -24.05 -16.78 -31.54
C LYS A 342 -24.06 -15.50 -32.40
N ARG A 343 -23.87 -14.35 -31.75
CA ARG A 343 -23.39 -13.12 -32.41
C ARG A 343 -22.03 -12.77 -31.83
N GLU A 344 -20.99 -12.94 -32.63
CA GLU A 344 -19.64 -12.45 -32.30
C GLU A 344 -19.68 -10.93 -32.12
N ARG A 345 -18.87 -10.41 -31.18
CA ARG A 345 -18.61 -8.98 -31.03
C ARG A 345 -17.11 -8.76 -30.83
N VAL A 346 -16.59 -7.82 -31.62
CA VAL A 346 -15.15 -7.58 -31.79
C VAL A 346 -14.60 -6.73 -30.63
N PRO A 347 -13.47 -7.10 -29.99
CA PRO A 347 -12.92 -6.37 -28.85
C PRO A 347 -12.16 -5.10 -29.27
N SER A 348 -12.72 -3.93 -29.01
CA SER A 348 -12.09 -2.63 -29.30
C SER A 348 -11.08 -2.21 -28.22
N LYS A 349 -9.79 -2.34 -28.51
CA LYS A 349 -8.67 -1.95 -27.62
C LYS A 349 -8.49 -0.42 -27.56
N ILE A 350 -8.75 0.22 -26.41
CA ILE A 350 -8.50 1.66 -26.20
C ILE A 350 -7.10 1.88 -25.60
N LYS A 351 -6.23 2.62 -26.29
CA LYS A 351 -4.88 3.00 -25.82
C LYS A 351 -4.84 4.48 -25.36
N THR A 352 -4.46 4.73 -24.11
CA THR A 352 -4.20 6.08 -23.57
C THR A 352 -2.72 6.47 -23.73
N ARG A 353 -2.40 7.78 -23.84
CA ARG A 353 -1.09 8.26 -24.34
C ARG A 353 -0.62 9.57 -23.69
N ARG A 354 0.39 9.50 -22.80
CA ARG A 354 1.13 10.67 -22.25
C ARG A 354 2.32 11.08 -23.15
N ARG A 355 2.89 12.29 -22.97
CA ARG A 355 3.89 12.92 -23.88
C ARG A 355 4.82 13.94 -23.17
N HIS A 356 6.10 13.60 -22.99
CA HIS A 356 7.08 14.45 -22.26
C HIS A 356 7.73 15.57 -23.10
N PRO A 357 8.20 16.71 -22.52
CA PRO A 357 8.84 17.86 -23.21
C PRO A 357 10.33 17.74 -23.57
N LYS A 358 10.90 18.87 -24.02
CA LYS A 358 12.32 19.13 -24.32
C LYS A 358 12.73 20.46 -23.65
N THR A 359 14.02 20.64 -23.39
CA THR A 359 14.66 21.89 -22.92
C THR A 359 15.59 22.51 -23.97
N ASP A 360 15.98 23.76 -23.73
CA ASP A 360 17.12 24.47 -24.32
C ASP A 360 17.73 25.40 -23.23
N LYS A 361 18.99 25.81 -23.38
CA LYS A 361 19.84 26.43 -22.33
C LYS A 361 19.88 27.97 -22.39
N MET A 362 20.24 28.65 -21.29
CA MET A 362 21.46 29.51 -21.20
C MET A 362 21.62 30.27 -19.86
N ASP A 363 22.89 30.32 -19.44
CA ASP A 363 23.68 31.39 -18.82
C ASP A 363 23.47 31.96 -17.39
N ASN A 364 24.63 32.37 -16.84
CA ASN A 364 24.87 32.95 -15.51
C ASN A 364 24.46 34.44 -15.42
N LEU A 365 24.31 34.91 -14.18
CA LEU A 365 24.84 36.22 -13.77
C LEU A 365 25.19 36.21 -12.28
N GLU A 366 26.35 36.78 -11.93
CA GLU A 366 26.85 36.89 -10.56
C GLU A 366 26.16 38.05 -9.79
N LEU A 367 26.40 38.15 -8.47
CA LEU A 367 27.08 39.34 -7.89
C LEU A 367 27.33 39.24 -6.37
N LYS A 368 28.61 39.09 -6.03
CA LYS A 368 29.36 39.67 -4.89
C LYS A 368 29.17 39.20 -3.44
N GLU A 369 30.34 39.23 -2.79
CA GLU A 369 30.65 39.00 -1.38
C GLU A 369 30.58 40.31 -0.59
N GLU A 370 30.64 40.22 0.75
CA GLU A 370 31.46 41.15 1.55
C GLU A 370 32.08 40.39 2.74
N THR A 371 33.25 40.82 3.23
CA THR A 371 34.21 39.93 3.93
C THR A 371 34.76 40.49 5.25
N ALA A 372 35.07 39.59 6.21
CA ALA A 372 36.01 39.83 7.33
C ALA A 372 36.27 38.55 8.16
N THR A 373 37.43 38.27 8.81
CA THR A 373 38.86 38.37 8.41
C THR A 373 39.72 37.58 9.45
N ILE A 374 41.02 37.30 9.16
CA ILE A 374 42.15 37.15 10.14
C ILE A 374 42.17 35.82 11.00
N VAL A 375 43.28 35.06 11.18
CA VAL A 375 44.68 35.15 10.70
C VAL A 375 45.50 33.82 10.76
N ASN A 376 46.37 33.64 9.75
CA ASN A 376 47.68 32.94 9.59
C ASN A 376 48.08 31.56 10.18
N SER A 377 48.82 30.80 9.33
CA SER A 377 49.78 29.70 9.63
C SER A 377 51.24 30.20 9.77
N PRO A 378 52.16 29.34 10.28
CA PRO A 378 53.34 28.81 9.52
C PRO A 378 53.75 27.35 9.92
N SER A 379 54.72 26.60 9.36
CA SER A 379 55.42 26.52 8.04
C SER A 379 56.23 25.18 7.96
N GLU A 380 56.98 24.94 6.86
CA GLU A 380 57.82 23.74 6.53
C GLU A 380 59.28 23.83 7.11
N PRO A 381 60.36 23.05 6.72
CA PRO A 381 60.55 21.99 5.67
C PRO A 381 61.54 20.79 6.00
N HIS A 382 61.93 20.01 4.96
CA HIS A 382 63.09 19.05 4.82
C HIS A 382 62.98 17.63 5.47
N ASP A 383 63.66 16.54 5.00
CA ASP A 383 64.60 16.33 3.85
C ASP A 383 64.68 14.87 3.26
N GLU A 384 65.63 14.62 2.34
CA GLU A 384 65.85 13.40 1.50
C GLU A 384 66.55 12.13 2.11
N ASN A 385 66.53 11.02 1.32
CA ASN A 385 67.67 10.13 0.91
C ASN A 385 67.81 8.63 1.34
N ARG A 386 67.89 7.77 0.28
CA ARG A 386 68.81 6.61 -0.05
C ARG A 386 69.09 5.46 0.98
N GLN A 387 68.91 4.17 0.66
CA GLN A 387 69.70 3.25 -0.23
C GLN A 387 71.18 2.98 0.20
N PRO A 388 71.87 1.87 -0.21
CA PRO A 388 71.46 0.59 -0.84
C PRO A 388 72.24 -0.69 -0.36
N VAL A 389 72.17 -1.79 -1.15
CA VAL A 389 73.06 -3.01 -1.26
C VAL A 389 73.15 -4.02 -0.09
N GLN A 390 73.46 -5.32 -0.32
CA GLN A 390 74.08 -6.00 -1.49
C GLN A 390 73.17 -7.06 -2.18
N ALA A 391 73.61 -8.34 -2.24
CA ALA A 391 73.13 -9.45 -3.10
C ALA A 391 73.52 -10.80 -2.41
N GLU A 392 73.63 -12.03 -2.95
CA GLU A 392 73.82 -12.64 -4.30
C GLU A 392 72.95 -13.94 -4.38
N GLU A 393 72.87 -14.78 -5.42
CA GLU A 393 73.67 -14.99 -6.64
C GLU A 393 72.80 -15.33 -7.90
N SER A 394 72.97 -16.50 -8.57
CA SER A 394 72.52 -16.75 -9.96
C SER A 394 72.59 -18.27 -10.34
N PRO A 395 72.43 -18.78 -11.60
CA PRO A 395 72.05 -18.13 -12.89
C PRO A 395 71.07 -18.91 -13.84
N VAL A 396 70.87 -18.36 -15.07
CA VAL A 396 70.63 -19.06 -16.38
C VAL A 396 69.22 -19.66 -16.64
N LEU A 397 68.50 -19.49 -17.77
CA LEU A 397 68.51 -18.68 -19.04
C LEU A 397 67.13 -18.92 -19.75
N VAL A 398 66.58 -18.19 -20.75
CA VAL A 398 66.86 -16.92 -21.47
C VAL A 398 65.55 -16.40 -22.16
N ASP A 399 65.66 -15.28 -22.88
CA ASP A 399 64.76 -14.50 -23.77
C ASP A 399 64.05 -15.25 -24.95
N ASP A 400 63.19 -14.63 -25.80
CA ASP A 400 63.01 -13.20 -26.16
C ASP A 400 61.56 -12.81 -26.60
N THR A 401 61.40 -11.67 -27.29
CA THR A 401 60.23 -10.77 -27.31
C THR A 401 59.47 -10.63 -28.67
N VAL A 402 58.43 -9.77 -28.69
CA VAL A 402 57.83 -8.99 -29.83
C VAL A 402 56.40 -9.37 -30.33
N GLN A 403 55.47 -8.45 -30.04
CA GLN A 403 54.33 -7.85 -30.81
C GLN A 403 53.45 -8.65 -31.83
N ASN A 404 52.14 -8.39 -31.73
CA ASN A 404 51.09 -8.25 -32.78
C ASN A 404 51.18 -9.00 -34.13
N LEU A 405 50.11 -9.77 -34.45
CA LEU A 405 49.33 -9.68 -35.72
C LEU A 405 48.13 -10.67 -35.73
N GLU A 406 47.03 -10.33 -36.40
CA GLU A 406 46.01 -11.31 -36.87
C GLU A 406 46.52 -11.97 -38.18
N PRO A 407 46.12 -13.21 -38.57
CA PRO A 407 44.85 -13.37 -39.31
C PRO A 407 44.14 -14.77 -39.32
N LYS A 408 42.84 -14.72 -39.69
CA LYS A 408 42.07 -15.64 -40.58
C LYS A 408 41.92 -17.17 -40.35
N GLU A 409 40.64 -17.57 -40.33
CA GLU A 409 39.96 -18.58 -41.18
C GLU A 409 40.70 -19.85 -41.66
N GLU A 410 40.14 -21.02 -41.29
CA GLU A 410 39.99 -22.15 -42.23
C GLU A 410 38.78 -23.04 -41.87
N GLN A 411 38.20 -23.74 -42.85
CA GLN A 411 37.02 -24.62 -42.71
C GLN A 411 37.39 -26.10 -42.89
N PRO A 412 36.58 -27.04 -42.36
CA PRO A 412 36.37 -28.34 -43.01
C PRO A 412 34.94 -28.51 -43.53
N LEU A 413 34.79 -29.33 -44.58
CA LEU A 413 33.53 -29.56 -45.29
C LEU A 413 32.60 -30.59 -44.63
N ALA A 414 31.34 -30.54 -45.06
CA ALA A 414 30.25 -31.41 -44.63
C ALA A 414 30.46 -32.92 -44.91
N ASN A 415 29.71 -33.74 -44.17
CA ASN A 415 29.03 -34.88 -44.77
C ASN A 415 27.60 -34.97 -44.22
N GLN A 416 26.68 -35.55 -44.99
CA GLN A 416 25.25 -35.59 -44.70
C GLN A 416 24.82 -36.95 -44.14
N GLU A 417 24.01 -36.96 -43.08
CA GLU A 417 23.10 -38.07 -42.80
C GLU A 417 21.93 -37.58 -41.93
N THR A 418 20.69 -37.79 -42.39
CA THR A 418 19.45 -37.36 -41.70
C THR A 418 18.69 -38.56 -41.14
N PRO A 419 18.30 -38.50 -39.85
CA PRO A 419 17.07 -39.13 -39.38
C PRO A 419 15.92 -38.12 -39.35
N GLU A 420 14.73 -38.56 -39.75
CA GLU A 420 13.52 -37.74 -39.78
C GLU A 420 12.81 -37.68 -38.41
N GLY A 421 11.95 -36.67 -38.22
CA GLY A 421 10.75 -36.86 -37.40
C GLY A 421 10.82 -36.50 -35.90
N GLN A 422 11.13 -35.24 -35.57
CA GLN A 422 10.58 -34.62 -34.36
C GLN A 422 9.87 -33.31 -34.71
N LEU A 423 8.67 -33.12 -34.16
CA LEU A 423 7.82 -31.97 -34.42
C LEU A 423 8.40 -30.72 -33.73
N ALA A 424 8.76 -29.71 -34.52
CA ALA A 424 9.14 -28.42 -33.97
C ALA A 424 7.92 -27.75 -33.31
N VAL A 425 7.97 -27.60 -31.99
CA VAL A 425 7.06 -26.70 -31.27
C VAL A 425 7.51 -25.27 -31.57
N GLU A 426 6.66 -24.48 -32.24
CA GLU A 426 6.93 -23.06 -32.51
C GLU A 426 6.82 -22.23 -31.22
N ASP A 427 7.86 -22.27 -30.38
CA ASP A 427 7.91 -21.51 -29.14
C ASP A 427 8.18 -20.01 -29.43
N THR A 428 7.11 -19.23 -29.47
CA THR A 428 7.11 -17.80 -29.86
C THR A 428 7.76 -16.91 -28.80
N THR A 429 9.08 -16.98 -28.69
CA THR A 429 9.94 -16.29 -27.71
C THR A 429 10.11 -14.78 -27.97
N THR A 430 9.00 -14.05 -28.10
CA THR A 430 9.02 -12.58 -28.19
C THR A 430 9.53 -11.94 -26.89
N LYS A 431 10.62 -11.17 -26.97
CA LYS A 431 11.11 -10.34 -25.86
C LYS A 431 10.05 -9.31 -25.45
N ILE A 432 9.82 -9.19 -24.15
CA ILE A 432 8.67 -8.47 -23.57
C ILE A 432 9.00 -7.01 -23.20
N CYS A 433 10.25 -6.74 -22.84
CA CYS A 433 10.78 -5.43 -22.44
C CYS A 433 12.30 -5.40 -22.66
N GLU A 434 12.94 -4.27 -22.38
CA GLU A 434 14.39 -4.13 -22.53
C GLU A 434 15.15 -5.16 -21.68
N GLY A 435 16.21 -5.74 -22.25
CA GLY A 435 17.02 -6.79 -21.64
C GLY A 435 16.63 -8.20 -22.10
N ASP A 436 16.26 -9.01 -21.13
CA ASP A 436 16.40 -10.47 -21.12
C ASP A 436 15.15 -11.22 -20.60
N THR A 437 14.00 -10.53 -20.56
CA THR A 437 12.73 -11.10 -20.07
C THR A 437 11.88 -11.77 -21.16
N THR A 438 11.45 -13.00 -20.88
CA THR A 438 10.56 -13.82 -21.71
C THR A 438 9.43 -14.46 -20.89
N VAL A 439 8.43 -15.03 -21.58
CA VAL A 439 7.42 -15.92 -20.99
C VAL A 439 7.40 -17.22 -21.75
N ILE A 440 7.31 -18.32 -21.01
CA ILE A 440 7.06 -19.67 -21.52
C ILE A 440 5.66 -20.07 -21.03
N ASN A 441 4.82 -20.58 -21.93
CA ASN A 441 3.49 -21.11 -21.60
C ASN A 441 3.57 -22.65 -21.58
N ASN A 442 2.69 -23.29 -20.81
CA ASN A 442 2.67 -24.75 -20.62
C ASN A 442 4.00 -25.28 -20.06
N LEU A 443 4.45 -24.70 -18.94
CA LEU A 443 5.70 -25.08 -18.25
C LEU A 443 5.73 -26.56 -17.83
N LEU A 444 4.59 -27.05 -17.35
CA LEU A 444 4.34 -28.42 -16.95
C LEU A 444 3.50 -29.13 -18.02
N ASP A 445 3.65 -30.44 -18.12
CA ASP A 445 2.79 -31.32 -18.90
C ASP A 445 1.37 -31.41 -18.31
N ASP A 446 0.37 -31.70 -19.16
CA ASP A 446 -1.05 -31.62 -18.81
C ASP A 446 -1.44 -32.50 -17.61
N GLU A 447 -0.80 -33.68 -17.45
CA GLU A 447 -1.01 -34.57 -16.31
C GLU A 447 -0.60 -33.88 -15.00
N LEU A 448 0.64 -33.37 -14.94
CA LEU A 448 1.17 -32.67 -13.77
C LEU A 448 0.48 -31.32 -13.51
N ALA A 449 0.08 -30.59 -14.55
CA ALA A 449 -0.62 -29.31 -14.42
C ALA A 449 -2.04 -29.45 -13.84
N SER A 450 -2.70 -30.59 -14.08
CA SER A 450 -4.13 -30.78 -13.80
C SER A 450 -4.59 -30.55 -12.36
N ASP A 451 -3.73 -30.83 -11.37
CA ASP A 451 -4.01 -30.69 -9.93
C ASP A 451 -2.93 -29.89 -9.16
N ILE A 452 -2.00 -29.24 -9.88
CA ILE A 452 -0.85 -28.57 -9.25
C ILE A 452 -1.27 -27.38 -8.37
N PHE A 453 -2.36 -26.70 -8.70
CA PHE A 453 -2.86 -25.57 -7.90
C PHE A 453 -3.41 -26.06 -6.54
N GLU A 454 -4.20 -27.12 -6.54
CA GLU A 454 -4.71 -27.81 -5.36
C GLU A 454 -3.56 -28.31 -4.48
N LYS A 455 -2.59 -29.02 -5.08
CA LYS A 455 -1.37 -29.47 -4.38
C LYS A 455 -0.61 -28.30 -3.74
N LEU A 456 -0.33 -27.24 -4.49
CA LEU A 456 0.36 -26.06 -3.96
C LEU A 456 -0.44 -25.36 -2.85
N ARG A 457 -1.77 -25.28 -2.97
CA ARG A 457 -2.65 -24.69 -1.94
C ARG A 457 -2.62 -25.49 -0.65
N ASP A 458 -2.57 -26.82 -0.73
CA ASP A 458 -2.77 -27.72 0.42
C ASP A 458 -1.45 -28.26 1.01
N GLU A 459 -0.33 -28.26 0.27
CA GLU A 459 1.01 -28.63 0.76
C GLU A 459 1.80 -27.47 1.42
N VAL A 460 1.45 -26.22 1.13
CA VAL A 460 2.25 -25.05 1.53
C VAL A 460 1.74 -24.44 2.85
N ASP A 461 2.66 -24.26 3.80
CA ASP A 461 2.44 -23.62 5.10
C ASP A 461 2.31 -22.09 4.96
N TRP A 462 1.09 -21.62 4.70
CA TRP A 462 0.76 -20.22 4.40
C TRP A 462 0.80 -19.28 5.60
N LYS A 463 1.65 -18.25 5.52
CA LYS A 463 1.88 -17.25 6.56
C LYS A 463 1.54 -15.83 6.08
N THR A 464 1.17 -14.97 7.02
CA THR A 464 1.08 -13.51 6.79
C THR A 464 2.46 -12.87 6.94
N MET A 465 2.76 -11.87 6.11
CA MET A 465 3.96 -11.03 6.20
C MET A 465 3.57 -9.61 6.61
N PHE A 466 4.43 -8.95 7.39
CA PHE A 466 4.32 -7.53 7.70
C PHE A 466 5.44 -6.72 7.02
N HIS A 467 5.11 -5.50 6.60
CA HIS A 467 6.05 -4.56 6.01
C HIS A 467 5.69 -3.13 6.41
N GLN A 468 6.63 -2.42 7.06
CA GLN A 468 6.41 -1.09 7.65
C GLN A 468 5.27 -1.09 8.68
N GLY A 469 5.09 -2.21 9.39
CA GLY A 469 4.01 -2.41 10.37
C GLY A 469 2.61 -2.69 9.80
N GLY A 470 2.43 -2.73 8.48
CA GLY A 470 1.17 -3.13 7.84
C GLY A 470 1.20 -4.59 7.35
N GLU A 471 0.05 -5.28 7.37
CA GLU A 471 -0.10 -6.60 6.73
C GLU A 471 0.07 -6.48 5.20
N VAL A 472 0.84 -7.41 4.63
CA VAL A 472 0.96 -7.61 3.20
C VAL A 472 -0.27 -8.38 2.71
N PRO A 473 -1.05 -7.89 1.71
CA PRO A 473 -2.42 -8.35 1.45
C PRO A 473 -2.56 -9.74 0.79
N ARG A 474 -1.48 -10.54 0.74
CA ARG A 474 -1.41 -11.86 0.11
C ARG A 474 -0.62 -12.81 1.02
N LEU A 475 -1.01 -14.07 1.08
CA LEU A 475 -0.31 -15.08 1.89
C LEU A 475 1.02 -15.47 1.24
N ILE A 476 1.99 -15.88 2.04
CA ILE A 476 3.35 -16.21 1.60
C ILE A 476 3.89 -17.48 2.24
N ALA A 477 4.90 -18.08 1.62
CA ALA A 477 5.80 -19.05 2.23
C ALA A 477 7.20 -18.97 1.59
N VAL A 478 8.24 -19.40 2.31
CA VAL A 478 9.60 -19.51 1.77
C VAL A 478 10.04 -20.97 1.86
N GLN A 479 10.52 -21.51 0.75
CA GLN A 479 11.08 -22.86 0.70
C GLN A 479 12.45 -22.85 0.00
N GLY A 480 13.29 -23.83 0.33
CA GLY A 480 14.61 -23.96 -0.28
C GLY A 480 15.29 -25.30 -0.05
N GLN A 481 16.51 -25.39 -0.58
CA GLN A 481 17.41 -26.51 -0.37
C GLN A 481 18.19 -26.30 0.93
N ILE A 482 17.99 -27.20 1.89
CA ILE A 482 18.76 -27.26 3.14
C ILE A 482 20.01 -28.11 2.88
N GLY A 483 21.18 -27.64 3.31
CA GLY A 483 22.45 -28.39 3.20
C GLY A 483 22.56 -29.52 4.23
N ASP A 484 23.51 -30.45 4.01
CA ASP A 484 23.73 -31.61 4.90
C ASP A 484 24.14 -31.23 6.33
N ASP A 485 24.71 -30.03 6.49
CA ASP A 485 25.05 -29.40 7.77
C ASP A 485 23.87 -28.63 8.42
N GLY A 486 22.72 -28.59 7.74
CA GLY A 486 21.56 -27.78 8.10
C GLY A 486 21.67 -26.30 7.69
N SER A 487 22.64 -25.90 6.88
CA SER A 487 22.69 -24.52 6.35
C SER A 487 21.56 -24.23 5.37
N ILE A 488 21.12 -22.97 5.30
CA ILE A 488 19.98 -22.54 4.47
C ILE A 488 20.34 -21.31 3.61
N PRO A 489 19.85 -21.20 2.37
CA PRO A 489 20.01 -20.00 1.55
C PRO A 489 19.08 -18.88 2.02
N ILE A 490 19.55 -17.64 2.13
CA ILE A 490 18.75 -16.50 2.58
C ILE A 490 18.59 -15.45 1.48
N TYR A 491 17.34 -15.04 1.22
CA TYR A 491 17.01 -13.95 0.31
C TYR A 491 16.50 -12.74 1.10
N ARG A 492 17.29 -11.67 1.18
CA ARG A 492 16.92 -10.46 1.94
C ARG A 492 16.33 -9.39 1.02
N HIS A 493 15.24 -8.80 1.49
CA HIS A 493 14.57 -7.66 0.86
C HIS A 493 14.04 -6.71 1.94
N PRO A 494 13.53 -5.51 1.59
CA PRO A 494 12.82 -4.66 2.53
C PRO A 494 11.60 -5.39 3.14
N ALA A 495 11.73 -5.85 4.37
CA ALA A 495 10.72 -6.48 5.20
C ALA A 495 11.13 -6.30 6.67
N ASP A 496 10.16 -6.35 7.59
CA ASP A 496 10.43 -6.20 9.02
C ASP A 496 11.28 -7.37 9.55
N SER A 497 10.80 -8.61 9.37
CA SER A 497 11.57 -9.85 9.56
C SER A 497 11.41 -10.80 8.36
N SER A 498 12.45 -11.58 8.06
CA SER A 498 12.41 -12.63 7.03
C SER A 498 11.48 -13.78 7.43
N PRO A 499 10.72 -14.39 6.51
CA PRO A 499 9.98 -15.63 6.80
C PRO A 499 10.94 -16.80 7.00
N PRO A 500 10.63 -17.76 7.90
CA PRO A 500 11.45 -18.95 8.09
C PRO A 500 11.41 -19.84 6.84
N LEU A 501 12.59 -20.32 6.41
CA LEU A 501 12.73 -21.19 5.26
C LEU A 501 12.39 -22.65 5.62
N SER A 502 11.49 -23.26 4.85
CA SER A 502 11.18 -24.70 4.94
C SER A 502 11.86 -25.48 3.81
N SER A 503 11.94 -26.81 3.91
CA SER A 503 12.30 -27.65 2.77
C SER A 503 11.26 -27.50 1.64
N PHE A 504 11.67 -27.68 0.39
CA PHE A 504 10.74 -27.77 -0.74
C PHE A 504 9.69 -28.87 -0.51
N SER A 505 8.41 -28.58 -0.82
CA SER A 505 7.34 -29.60 -0.83
C SER A 505 7.45 -30.51 -2.07
N PRO A 506 6.74 -31.65 -2.12
CA PRO A 506 6.69 -32.50 -3.32
C PRO A 506 6.30 -31.75 -4.61
N ALA A 507 5.20 -31.00 -4.60
CA ALA A 507 4.76 -30.22 -5.76
C ALA A 507 5.76 -29.12 -6.14
N VAL A 508 6.30 -28.40 -5.15
CA VAL A 508 7.30 -27.35 -5.37
C VAL A 508 8.60 -27.93 -5.96
N SER A 509 9.00 -29.12 -5.54
CA SER A 509 10.18 -29.82 -6.07
C SER A 509 10.00 -30.26 -7.53
N GLN A 510 8.80 -30.72 -7.90
CA GLN A 510 8.45 -31.09 -9.28
C GLN A 510 8.47 -29.87 -10.20
N ILE A 511 7.86 -28.75 -9.77
CA ILE A 511 7.93 -27.48 -10.51
C ILE A 511 9.38 -26.99 -10.63
N ARG A 512 10.16 -27.06 -9.53
CA ARG A 512 11.56 -26.59 -9.53
C ARG A 512 12.37 -27.27 -10.62
N ALA A 513 12.28 -28.59 -10.77
CA ALA A 513 13.00 -29.33 -11.81
C ALA A 513 12.66 -28.83 -13.24
N LYS A 514 11.38 -28.58 -13.53
CA LYS A 514 10.92 -28.02 -14.82
C LYS A 514 11.35 -26.57 -15.04
N VAL A 515 11.48 -25.77 -13.97
CA VAL A 515 12.03 -24.42 -14.05
C VAL A 515 13.56 -24.46 -14.23
N GLU A 516 14.30 -25.34 -13.55
CA GLU A 516 15.75 -25.51 -13.73
C GLU A 516 16.08 -25.89 -15.18
N GLU A 517 15.28 -26.79 -15.78
CA GLU A 517 15.32 -27.16 -17.20
C GLU A 517 15.09 -25.94 -18.14
N ALA A 518 14.05 -25.13 -17.89
CA ALA A 518 13.72 -23.94 -18.68
C ALA A 518 14.67 -22.73 -18.45
N LEU A 519 15.39 -22.70 -17.33
CA LEU A 519 16.36 -21.65 -17.03
C LEU A 519 17.76 -21.94 -17.54
N GLY A 520 18.19 -23.20 -17.51
CA GLY A 520 19.57 -23.62 -17.80
C GLY A 520 20.53 -23.46 -16.61
N HIS A 521 20.01 -23.26 -15.39
CA HIS A 521 20.79 -23.20 -14.16
C HIS A 521 20.00 -23.74 -12.96
N ALA A 522 20.73 -24.14 -11.91
CA ALA A 522 20.15 -24.64 -10.67
C ALA A 522 19.37 -23.57 -9.88
N ILE A 523 18.50 -24.02 -8.98
CA ILE A 523 17.68 -23.20 -8.06
C ILE A 523 17.74 -23.80 -6.65
N ASN A 524 18.03 -22.96 -5.65
CA ASN A 524 18.06 -23.38 -4.24
C ASN A 524 17.02 -22.68 -3.35
N HIS A 525 16.25 -21.71 -3.87
CA HIS A 525 15.31 -20.91 -3.08
C HIS A 525 14.05 -20.52 -3.89
N VAL A 526 12.88 -20.51 -3.23
CA VAL A 526 11.62 -19.99 -3.76
C VAL A 526 10.86 -19.14 -2.74
N LEU A 527 10.34 -17.99 -3.19
CA LEU A 527 9.30 -17.25 -2.48
C LEU A 527 7.94 -17.60 -3.11
N ILE A 528 7.10 -18.30 -2.36
CA ILE A 528 5.74 -18.68 -2.76
C ILE A 528 4.76 -17.62 -2.28
N GLN A 529 3.81 -17.22 -3.12
CA GLN A 529 2.85 -16.14 -2.84
C GLN A 529 1.46 -16.56 -3.33
N TYR A 530 0.46 -16.57 -2.44
CA TYR A 530 -0.93 -16.90 -2.77
C TYR A 530 -1.82 -15.65 -2.70
N TYR A 531 -2.30 -15.25 -3.87
CA TYR A 531 -3.27 -14.20 -4.09
C TYR A 531 -4.67 -14.85 -4.01
N ARG A 532 -5.40 -14.60 -2.93
CA ARG A 532 -6.68 -15.28 -2.60
C ARG A 532 -7.85 -14.79 -3.46
N GLY A 533 -7.76 -13.59 -4.01
CA GLY A 533 -8.79 -12.97 -4.83
C GLY A 533 -8.22 -11.91 -5.78
N SER A 534 -9.05 -10.96 -6.21
CA SER A 534 -8.61 -9.85 -7.09
C SER A 534 -8.22 -8.56 -6.34
N THR A 535 -8.32 -8.55 -5.01
CA THR A 535 -7.85 -7.51 -4.09
C THR A 535 -6.36 -7.65 -3.73
N ASP A 536 -5.89 -8.88 -3.61
CA ASP A 536 -4.53 -9.24 -3.24
C ASP A 536 -3.55 -8.77 -4.33
N HIS A 537 -2.46 -8.12 -3.94
CA HIS A 537 -1.59 -7.41 -4.89
C HIS A 537 -0.13 -7.27 -4.41
N ILE A 538 0.74 -6.80 -5.30
CA ILE A 538 2.11 -6.40 -5.02
C ILE A 538 2.44 -5.12 -5.81
N THR A 539 3.01 -4.12 -5.13
CA THR A 539 3.31 -2.78 -5.64
C THR A 539 4.50 -2.77 -6.60
N GLU A 540 4.81 -1.62 -7.22
CA GLU A 540 5.97 -1.48 -8.12
C GLU A 540 7.30 -1.59 -7.34
N HIS A 541 8.08 -2.64 -7.62
CA HIS A 541 9.37 -2.92 -7.00
C HIS A 541 10.32 -3.61 -7.99
N SER A 542 11.62 -3.62 -7.70
CA SER A 542 12.57 -4.57 -8.29
C SER A 542 13.07 -5.51 -7.21
N ASP A 543 13.31 -6.76 -7.59
CA ASP A 543 13.90 -7.79 -6.72
C ASP A 543 15.33 -7.39 -6.33
N LYS A 544 15.76 -7.82 -5.14
CA LYS A 544 17.06 -7.47 -4.56
C LYS A 544 18.17 -8.41 -5.02
N THR A 545 19.18 -7.87 -5.70
CA THR A 545 20.29 -8.63 -6.28
C THR A 545 21.46 -8.87 -5.31
N LEU A 546 21.37 -8.38 -4.06
CA LEU A 546 22.37 -8.59 -3.00
C LEU A 546 22.71 -10.08 -2.81
N ASP A 547 21.68 -10.93 -2.69
CA ASP A 547 21.82 -12.36 -2.39
C ASP A 547 21.62 -13.27 -3.62
N ILE A 548 21.26 -12.73 -4.79
CA ILE A 548 21.04 -13.50 -6.04
C ILE A 548 22.37 -13.67 -6.78
N VAL A 549 22.68 -14.89 -7.23
CA VAL A 549 23.91 -15.18 -7.98
C VAL A 549 23.90 -14.47 -9.36
N PRO A 550 24.93 -13.67 -9.71
CA PRO A 550 25.05 -13.02 -11.01
C PRO A 550 24.96 -14.00 -12.18
N GLY A 551 24.36 -13.54 -13.29
CA GLY A 551 24.13 -14.37 -14.48
C GLY A 551 22.96 -15.36 -14.37
N THR A 552 22.22 -15.37 -13.26
CA THR A 552 21.00 -16.20 -13.09
C THR A 552 19.72 -15.38 -13.24
N PHE A 553 18.59 -16.07 -13.46
CA PHE A 553 17.28 -15.45 -13.67
C PHE A 553 16.42 -15.47 -12.40
N ILE A 554 15.61 -14.42 -12.24
CA ILE A 554 14.46 -14.39 -11.34
C ILE A 554 13.28 -14.95 -12.14
N SER A 555 12.69 -16.07 -11.71
CA SER A 555 11.60 -16.68 -12.49
C SER A 555 10.32 -16.84 -11.69
N ASN A 556 9.20 -16.38 -12.24
CA ASN A 556 7.88 -16.42 -11.61
C ASN A 556 7.00 -17.46 -12.32
N ALA A 557 6.91 -18.67 -11.75
CA ALA A 557 5.93 -19.66 -12.19
C ALA A 557 4.54 -19.31 -11.64
N SER A 558 3.51 -19.48 -12.47
CA SER A 558 2.17 -18.94 -12.27
C SER A 558 1.11 -20.04 -12.43
N PHE A 559 0.36 -20.31 -11.36
CA PHE A 559 -0.69 -21.33 -11.33
C PHE A 559 -1.98 -20.77 -10.75
N GLY A 560 -3.12 -21.22 -11.28
CA GLY A 560 -4.44 -20.73 -10.90
C GLY A 560 -4.95 -19.62 -11.82
N ALA A 561 -5.75 -18.71 -11.28
CA ALA A 561 -6.37 -17.61 -12.03
C ALA A 561 -5.36 -16.71 -12.75
N GLN A 562 -5.67 -16.31 -13.97
CA GLN A 562 -4.87 -15.37 -14.73
C GLN A 562 -4.76 -14.01 -14.02
N ARG A 563 -3.55 -13.44 -14.02
CA ARG A 563 -3.28 -12.06 -13.59
C ARG A 563 -2.30 -11.38 -14.53
N THR A 564 -2.40 -10.05 -14.64
CA THR A 564 -1.43 -9.27 -15.41
C THR A 564 -0.26 -8.84 -14.54
N MET A 565 0.94 -9.31 -14.87
CA MET A 565 2.21 -8.73 -14.42
C MET A 565 2.47 -7.46 -15.24
N LEU A 566 2.65 -6.32 -14.56
CA LEU A 566 2.95 -5.03 -15.16
C LEU A 566 4.41 -4.68 -14.85
N PHE A 567 5.26 -4.66 -15.88
CA PHE A 567 6.58 -4.07 -15.81
C PHE A 567 6.52 -2.59 -16.19
N ARG A 568 7.38 -1.77 -15.60
CA ARG A 568 7.51 -0.34 -15.89
C ARG A 568 8.94 0.15 -15.61
N THR A 569 9.59 0.85 -16.55
CA THR A 569 10.97 1.33 -16.36
C THR A 569 11.14 2.16 -15.08
N LYS A 570 12.32 2.15 -14.46
CA LYS A 570 12.63 2.98 -13.28
C LYS A 570 12.64 4.48 -13.64
N ARG A 571 12.62 5.36 -12.64
CA ARG A 571 12.76 6.81 -12.85
C ARG A 571 14.24 7.16 -12.88
N PRO A 572 14.76 7.91 -13.88
CA PRO A 572 16.14 8.38 -13.82
C PRO A 572 16.38 9.19 -12.54
N SER A 573 17.53 8.96 -11.92
CA SER A 573 17.94 9.63 -10.69
C SER A 573 18.27 11.11 -10.96
N LYS A 574 17.85 12.00 -10.07
CA LYS A 574 18.20 13.43 -10.12
C LYS A 574 19.66 13.72 -9.69
N ILE A 575 20.36 12.73 -9.17
CA ILE A 575 21.68 12.91 -8.54
C ILE A 575 22.81 12.71 -9.56
N ASP A 576 22.64 11.74 -10.45
CA ASP A 576 23.73 11.22 -11.28
C ASP A 576 23.86 11.95 -12.62
N ASP A 577 22.78 12.60 -13.12
CA ASP A 577 22.82 13.55 -14.24
C ASP A 577 21.68 14.61 -14.14
N PRO A 578 22.00 15.90 -13.91
CA PRO A 578 21.02 17.00 -13.89
C PRO A 578 20.37 17.35 -15.24
N ASP A 579 21.02 17.06 -16.38
CA ASP A 579 20.48 17.28 -17.73
C ASP A 579 19.57 16.10 -18.15
N ALA A 580 19.87 14.86 -17.76
CA ALA A 580 18.96 13.71 -17.97
C ALA A 580 17.58 13.90 -17.31
N ALA A 581 17.54 14.54 -16.14
CA ALA A 581 16.30 14.86 -15.43
C ALA A 581 15.38 15.84 -16.21
N GLN A 582 15.94 16.63 -17.14
CA GLN A 582 15.20 17.62 -17.94
C GLN A 582 14.59 17.04 -19.21
N GLY A 583 15.13 15.92 -19.71
CA GLY A 583 14.65 15.21 -20.90
C GLY A 583 13.91 13.89 -20.63
N ALA A 584 13.79 13.48 -19.36
CA ALA A 584 13.27 12.18 -18.95
C ALA A 584 11.96 11.80 -19.68
N THR A 585 11.94 10.64 -20.32
CA THR A 585 10.81 10.14 -21.12
C THR A 585 9.66 9.62 -20.25
N ALA A 586 8.50 9.34 -20.87
CA ALA A 586 7.42 8.65 -20.19
C ALA A 586 7.87 7.24 -19.81
N ARG A 587 7.80 6.88 -18.51
CA ARG A 587 8.13 5.52 -18.03
C ARG A 587 7.42 4.49 -18.88
N GLU A 588 8.17 3.71 -19.66
CA GLU A 588 7.63 2.67 -20.51
C GLU A 588 6.98 1.59 -19.67
N ALA A 589 5.95 0.92 -20.20
CA ALA A 589 5.23 -0.10 -19.44
C ALA A 589 4.66 -1.19 -20.36
N CYS A 590 5.08 -2.43 -20.17
CA CYS A 590 4.50 -3.60 -20.81
C CYS A 590 3.62 -4.38 -19.82
N ARG A 591 2.65 -5.11 -20.36
CA ARG A 591 1.68 -5.91 -19.60
C ARG A 591 1.73 -7.33 -20.09
N VAL A 592 1.91 -8.25 -19.16
CA VAL A 592 2.08 -9.68 -19.41
C VAL A 592 0.93 -10.41 -18.72
N PRO A 593 -0.03 -10.99 -19.46
CA PRO A 593 -0.96 -11.94 -18.86
C PRO A 593 -0.16 -13.20 -18.47
N LEU A 594 -0.21 -13.55 -17.19
CA LEU A 594 0.31 -14.81 -16.68
C LEU A 594 -0.89 -15.71 -16.38
N SER A 595 -1.15 -16.65 -17.29
CA SER A 595 -2.18 -17.67 -17.18
C SER A 595 -1.83 -18.71 -16.10
N HIS A 596 -2.72 -19.68 -15.91
CA HIS A 596 -2.34 -20.97 -15.34
C HIS A 596 -1.18 -21.60 -16.17
N ASN A 597 -0.28 -22.33 -15.52
CA ASN A 597 0.84 -23.05 -16.11
C ASN A 597 1.78 -22.20 -17.00
N SER A 598 2.11 -20.97 -16.57
CA SER A 598 3.06 -20.09 -17.28
C SER A 598 4.27 -19.72 -16.41
N LEU A 599 5.42 -19.49 -17.05
CA LEU A 599 6.67 -19.08 -16.43
C LEU A 599 7.12 -17.73 -17.00
N CYS A 600 7.21 -16.70 -16.16
CA CYS A 600 7.87 -15.44 -16.54
C CYS A 600 9.34 -15.49 -16.11
N LYS A 601 10.26 -15.56 -17.08
CA LYS A 601 11.70 -15.53 -16.88
C LYS A 601 12.16 -14.08 -16.93
N VAL A 602 12.51 -13.49 -15.77
CA VAL A 602 12.98 -12.10 -15.64
C VAL A 602 14.48 -12.13 -15.38
N GLY A 603 15.27 -11.65 -16.32
CA GLY A 603 16.72 -11.56 -16.13
C GLY A 603 17.14 -10.30 -15.38
N LEU A 604 18.41 -10.28 -14.97
CA LEU A 604 18.93 -9.21 -14.12
C LEU A 604 18.98 -7.87 -14.85
N MET A 605 19.19 -7.86 -16.18
CA MET A 605 19.18 -6.62 -16.97
C MET A 605 17.80 -5.97 -16.99
N THR A 606 16.72 -6.77 -17.12
CA THR A 606 15.36 -6.22 -16.95
C THR A 606 15.13 -5.77 -15.50
N ASN A 607 15.50 -6.56 -14.48
CA ASN A 607 15.26 -6.19 -13.07
C ASN A 607 16.05 -4.93 -12.62
N GLU A 608 17.21 -4.69 -13.21
CA GLU A 608 17.97 -3.46 -13.05
C GLU A 608 17.24 -2.24 -13.63
N LYS A 609 16.61 -2.36 -14.80
CA LYS A 609 16.01 -1.21 -15.50
C LYS A 609 14.50 -1.02 -15.27
N TRP A 610 13.79 -2.06 -14.83
CA TRP A 610 12.32 -2.10 -14.70
C TRP A 610 11.88 -2.47 -13.28
N LEU A 611 10.82 -1.82 -12.80
CA LEU A 611 10.02 -2.28 -11.68
C LEU A 611 8.90 -3.19 -12.20
N HIS A 612 8.48 -4.17 -11.42
CA HIS A 612 7.35 -5.05 -11.73
C HIS A 612 6.28 -5.00 -10.61
N SER A 613 5.05 -5.37 -10.95
CA SER A 613 3.89 -5.31 -10.05
C SER A 613 2.74 -6.21 -10.53
N ILE A 614 1.90 -6.67 -9.60
CA ILE A 614 0.58 -7.28 -9.91
C ILE A 614 -0.44 -6.46 -9.15
N ARG A 615 -1.29 -5.74 -9.87
CA ARG A 615 -2.22 -4.74 -9.31
C ARG A 615 -3.57 -5.37 -8.93
N PRO A 616 -4.32 -4.80 -7.97
CA PRO A 616 -5.65 -5.28 -7.65
C PRO A 616 -6.58 -5.04 -8.86
N ASP A 617 -7.28 -6.08 -9.29
CA ASP A 617 -8.23 -6.03 -10.39
C ASP A 617 -9.65 -5.79 -9.84
N LYS A 618 -10.07 -4.52 -9.91
CA LYS A 618 -11.37 -4.03 -9.45
C LYS A 618 -12.50 -4.19 -10.48
N ARG A 619 -12.28 -4.86 -11.62
CA ARG A 619 -13.37 -5.19 -12.56
C ARG A 619 -14.44 -6.06 -11.90
N LEU A 620 -15.69 -5.88 -12.33
CA LEU A 620 -16.77 -6.79 -11.95
C LEU A 620 -16.50 -8.18 -12.54
N ASN A 621 -16.95 -9.25 -11.89
CA ASN A 621 -16.65 -10.62 -12.38
C ASN A 621 -17.23 -10.90 -13.78
N ARG A 622 -18.32 -10.23 -14.16
CA ARG A 622 -18.88 -10.26 -15.54
C ARG A 622 -17.98 -9.60 -16.61
N GLU A 623 -16.92 -8.90 -16.22
CA GLU A 623 -15.95 -8.17 -17.06
C GLU A 623 -14.57 -8.87 -17.07
N LYS A 624 -14.49 -10.08 -16.50
CA LYS A 624 -13.30 -10.95 -16.47
C LYS A 624 -13.53 -12.16 -17.37
N CYS A 625 -12.47 -12.70 -17.97
CA CYS A 625 -12.56 -13.94 -18.76
C CYS A 625 -12.56 -15.18 -17.85
N ALA A 626 -12.83 -16.37 -18.40
CA ALA A 626 -12.92 -17.61 -17.63
C ALA A 626 -11.60 -17.92 -16.91
N GLU A 627 -10.49 -17.63 -17.56
CA GLU A 627 -9.13 -17.81 -17.06
C GLU A 627 -8.81 -16.88 -15.88
N GLU A 628 -9.39 -15.67 -15.86
CA GLU A 628 -9.25 -14.70 -14.76
C GLU A 628 -10.13 -15.02 -13.54
N LEU A 629 -11.16 -15.86 -13.74
CA LEU A 629 -12.12 -16.32 -12.74
C LEU A 629 -11.87 -17.75 -12.23
N ALA A 630 -11.00 -18.51 -12.91
CA ALA A 630 -10.67 -19.89 -12.55
C ALA A 630 -10.17 -20.00 -11.10
N TYR A 631 -10.38 -21.16 -10.46
CA TYR A 631 -9.96 -21.43 -9.07
C TYR A 631 -10.51 -20.40 -8.05
N ASP A 632 -11.79 -20.02 -8.18
CA ASP A 632 -12.45 -18.93 -7.42
C ASP A 632 -11.72 -17.56 -7.54
N GLY A 633 -10.91 -17.38 -8.59
CA GLY A 633 -10.04 -16.22 -8.77
C GLY A 633 -8.72 -16.29 -7.99
N GLY A 634 -8.40 -17.39 -7.31
CA GLY A 634 -7.15 -17.58 -6.60
C GLY A 634 -5.95 -17.85 -7.52
N ARG A 635 -4.78 -17.27 -7.23
CA ARG A 635 -3.53 -17.48 -8.00
C ARG A 635 -2.36 -17.71 -7.06
N ILE A 636 -1.59 -18.77 -7.31
CA ILE A 636 -0.33 -19.06 -6.62
C ILE A 636 0.84 -18.67 -7.54
N SER A 637 1.90 -18.12 -6.96
CA SER A 637 3.09 -17.68 -7.69
C SER A 637 4.36 -18.09 -6.97
N LEU A 638 5.25 -18.78 -7.69
CA LEU A 638 6.52 -19.26 -7.18
C LEU A 638 7.64 -18.42 -7.82
N THR A 639 8.24 -17.52 -7.05
CA THR A 639 9.42 -16.77 -7.51
C THR A 639 10.70 -17.51 -7.12
N PHE A 640 11.22 -18.31 -8.05
CA PHE A 640 12.45 -19.07 -7.89
C PHE A 640 13.69 -18.22 -8.19
N ARG A 641 14.77 -18.44 -7.44
CA ARG A 641 16.07 -17.74 -7.55
C ARG A 641 17.22 -18.70 -7.22
N LEU A 642 18.42 -18.45 -7.75
CA LEU A 642 19.65 -19.03 -7.20
C LEU A 642 20.28 -18.02 -6.23
N ILE A 643 20.46 -18.44 -4.98
CA ILE A 643 20.91 -17.61 -3.87
C ILE A 643 22.34 -17.98 -3.48
N GLY A 644 23.20 -16.97 -3.38
CA GLY A 644 24.63 -17.08 -3.05
C GLY A 644 24.98 -16.71 -1.60
N THR A 645 23.97 -16.37 -0.77
CA THR A 645 24.12 -16.04 0.65
C THR A 645 23.45 -17.10 1.52
N PHE A 646 24.11 -17.52 2.59
CA PHE A 646 23.71 -18.67 3.40
C PHE A 646 23.79 -18.35 4.89
N MET A 647 22.99 -19.06 5.68
CA MET A 647 22.97 -19.00 7.13
C MET A 647 23.18 -20.37 7.78
N SER A 648 23.63 -20.37 9.03
CA SER A 648 23.74 -21.59 9.85
C SER A 648 22.37 -22.13 10.26
N LYS A 649 22.32 -23.41 10.64
CA LYS A 649 21.10 -24.13 11.08
C LYS A 649 20.33 -23.45 12.23
N ASN A 650 21.04 -22.67 13.05
CA ASN A 650 20.50 -21.90 14.19
C ASN A 650 20.32 -20.41 13.87
N GLU A 651 20.45 -20.00 12.60
CA GLU A 651 20.32 -18.63 12.08
C GLU A 651 21.31 -17.59 12.65
N GLU A 652 22.10 -17.93 13.68
CA GLU A 652 23.11 -17.07 14.33
C GLU A 652 24.21 -16.53 13.41
N LYS A 653 24.57 -17.25 12.33
CA LYS A 653 25.71 -16.89 11.46
C LYS A 653 25.32 -16.81 9.99
N ILE A 654 25.93 -15.86 9.28
CA ILE A 654 25.73 -15.59 7.86
C ILE A 654 27.06 -15.56 7.10
N TRP A 655 27.05 -16.03 5.85
CA TRP A 655 28.17 -15.97 4.92
C TRP A 655 27.70 -15.99 3.45
N GLY A 656 28.63 -15.85 2.52
CA GLY A 656 28.39 -15.89 1.07
C GLY A 656 28.38 -14.51 0.43
N GLN A 657 27.81 -14.42 -0.77
CA GLN A 657 27.94 -13.26 -1.66
C GLN A 657 27.49 -11.94 -1.03
N GLY A 658 26.27 -11.90 -0.49
CA GLY A 658 25.70 -10.70 0.12
C GLY A 658 26.10 -10.48 1.58
N ALA A 659 26.82 -11.41 2.20
CA ALA A 659 27.36 -11.26 3.56
C ALA A 659 28.71 -10.51 3.55
N VAL A 660 29.17 -10.00 4.69
CA VAL A 660 30.54 -9.45 4.78
C VAL A 660 31.56 -10.60 4.69
N ALA A 661 31.26 -11.75 5.30
CA ALA A 661 32.04 -12.98 5.18
C ALA A 661 31.70 -13.77 3.91
N LYS A 662 32.55 -13.75 2.89
CA LYS A 662 32.26 -14.46 1.62
C LYS A 662 32.37 -15.99 1.69
N THR A 663 32.96 -16.56 2.75
CA THR A 663 33.11 -18.02 2.93
C THR A 663 32.70 -18.47 4.33
N LYS A 664 32.29 -19.75 4.46
CA LYS A 664 31.68 -20.32 5.67
C LYS A 664 32.63 -20.37 6.87
N GLU A 665 33.91 -20.57 6.63
CA GLU A 665 34.98 -20.63 7.65
C GLU A 665 35.16 -19.27 8.34
N LYS A 666 34.76 -18.20 7.65
CA LYS A 666 34.81 -16.80 8.12
C LYS A 666 33.44 -16.28 8.54
N ALA A 667 32.40 -17.12 8.59
CA ALA A 667 31.01 -16.72 8.82
C ALA A 667 30.85 -15.87 10.10
N ARG A 668 30.09 -14.78 9.96
CA ARG A 668 29.94 -13.72 10.98
C ARG A 668 28.56 -13.78 11.62
N THR A 669 28.45 -13.29 12.85
CA THR A 669 27.17 -13.26 13.58
C THR A 669 26.18 -12.34 12.88
N VAL A 670 24.91 -12.77 12.78
CA VAL A 670 23.85 -11.95 12.19
C VAL A 670 23.55 -10.70 13.02
N ILE A 671 23.10 -9.64 12.33
CA ILE A 671 22.68 -8.39 12.93
C ILE A 671 21.15 -8.26 12.80
N ASN A 672 20.46 -8.05 13.92
CA ASN A 672 19.00 -7.96 13.99
C ASN A 672 18.55 -6.64 14.62
N GLY A 673 17.47 -6.07 14.05
CA GLY A 673 16.83 -4.86 14.54
C GLY A 673 17.38 -3.55 13.96
N LYS A 674 16.87 -2.43 14.48
CA LYS A 674 17.12 -1.06 14.01
C LYS A 674 18.56 -0.62 14.32
N THR A 675 19.49 -1.04 13.49
CA THR A 675 20.92 -0.73 13.58
C THR A 675 21.37 0.17 12.43
N ALA A 676 22.49 0.88 12.61
CA ALA A 676 23.10 1.69 11.54
C ALA A 676 23.53 0.86 10.30
N GLU A 677 23.66 -0.47 10.43
CA GLU A 677 23.89 -1.36 9.28
C GLU A 677 22.57 -1.71 8.57
N ALA A 678 21.48 -1.93 9.32
CA ALA A 678 20.15 -2.12 8.73
C ALA A 678 19.67 -0.85 7.98
N GLU A 679 19.98 0.34 8.50
CA GLU A 679 19.74 1.61 7.80
C GLU A 679 20.55 1.72 6.50
N LYS A 680 21.83 1.33 6.50
CA LYS A 680 22.64 1.27 5.27
C LYS A 680 22.09 0.26 4.26
N MET A 681 21.66 -0.93 4.70
CA MET A 681 21.02 -1.93 3.84
C MET A 681 19.72 -1.38 3.23
N LEU A 682 18.86 -0.72 4.00
CA LEU A 682 17.65 -0.06 3.51
C LEU A 682 17.96 1.03 2.47
N LEU A 683 19.00 1.85 2.70
CA LEU A 683 19.46 2.86 1.74
C LEU A 683 20.00 2.22 0.45
N ALA A 684 20.71 1.10 0.55
CA ALA A 684 21.24 0.34 -0.58
C ALA A 684 20.11 -0.32 -1.41
N PHE A 685 19.17 -1.02 -0.78
CA PHE A 685 17.92 -1.49 -1.39
C PHE A 685 17.12 -0.35 -2.04
N GLY A 686 17.14 0.84 -1.44
CA GLY A 686 16.55 2.06 -1.97
C GLY A 686 17.28 2.66 -3.18
N LYS A 687 18.61 2.55 -3.26
CA LYS A 687 19.42 2.95 -4.42
C LYS A 687 19.11 2.04 -5.61
N GLU A 688 19.09 0.72 -5.40
CA GLU A 688 18.76 -0.27 -6.45
C GLU A 688 17.32 -0.11 -7.00
N ASN A 689 16.33 0.22 -6.15
CA ASN A 689 14.97 0.50 -6.62
C ASN A 689 14.85 1.80 -7.45
N ARG A 690 15.86 2.68 -7.42
CA ARG A 690 15.83 3.99 -8.11
C ARG A 690 16.76 4.05 -9.32
N SER A 691 17.97 3.50 -9.25
CA SER A 691 18.89 3.53 -10.39
C SER A 691 18.48 2.55 -11.48
N SER A 692 18.76 2.93 -12.73
CA SER A 692 18.69 2.08 -13.93
C SER A 692 20.08 1.66 -14.43
N ASP A 693 21.12 2.09 -13.73
CA ASP A 693 22.53 1.74 -13.88
C ASP A 693 23.06 1.57 -12.46
N PHE A 694 23.14 0.33 -11.99
CA PHE A 694 23.33 0.01 -10.57
C PHE A 694 24.69 -0.62 -10.34
N ASP A 695 25.62 0.21 -9.87
CA ASP A 695 26.90 -0.22 -9.31
C ASP A 695 26.70 -1.20 -8.13
N TRP A 696 26.58 -2.48 -8.47
CA TRP A 696 26.44 -3.58 -7.53
C TRP A 696 27.68 -3.71 -6.66
N GLN A 697 28.87 -3.46 -7.20
CA GLN A 697 30.13 -3.71 -6.49
C GLN A 697 30.40 -2.66 -5.40
N GLY A 698 30.19 -1.37 -5.68
CA GLY A 698 30.32 -0.30 -4.69
C GLY A 698 29.16 -0.22 -3.68
N VAL A 699 28.01 -0.86 -3.95
CA VAL A 699 26.83 -0.81 -3.08
C VAL A 699 26.60 -2.12 -2.28
N TYR A 700 26.83 -3.28 -2.90
CA TYR A 700 26.62 -4.61 -2.31
C TYR A 700 27.89 -5.45 -2.19
N GLY A 701 28.97 -5.14 -2.93
CA GLY A 701 30.20 -5.94 -2.92
C GLY A 701 30.84 -6.12 -1.54
N ALA A 702 30.79 -5.09 -0.68
CA ALA A 702 31.22 -5.19 0.72
C ALA A 702 30.39 -6.18 1.56
N GLY A 703 29.12 -6.38 1.20
CA GLY A 703 28.15 -7.21 1.92
C GLY A 703 27.58 -6.55 3.18
N PHE A 704 26.63 -7.25 3.79
CA PHE A 704 25.94 -6.88 5.03
C PHE A 704 25.68 -8.15 5.84
N ASP A 705 25.83 -8.10 7.17
CA ASP A 705 25.53 -9.22 8.07
C ASP A 705 24.11 -9.12 8.68
N VAL A 706 23.33 -8.11 8.28
CA VAL A 706 21.94 -7.90 8.73
C VAL A 706 21.00 -9.00 8.21
N LEU A 707 20.13 -9.49 9.09
CA LEU A 707 19.10 -10.50 8.80
C LEU A 707 17.68 -9.93 8.97
N HIS A 708 17.37 -9.26 10.08
CA HIS A 708 16.06 -8.62 10.31
C HIS A 708 16.21 -7.11 10.51
N ILE A 709 15.38 -6.33 9.81
CA ILE A 709 15.40 -4.86 9.85
C ILE A 709 14.68 -4.35 11.11
N SER A 710 13.67 -5.08 11.58
CA SER A 710 13.10 -4.94 12.92
C SER A 710 13.00 -6.31 13.58
N ASN A 711 13.31 -6.38 14.89
CA ASN A 711 13.16 -7.61 15.67
C ASN A 711 12.14 -7.34 16.80
N PRO A 712 10.83 -7.31 16.51
CA PRO A 712 9.79 -7.20 17.52
C PRO A 712 9.60 -8.55 18.24
N ARG A 713 9.29 -8.48 19.53
CA ARG A 713 8.82 -9.64 20.30
C ARG A 713 7.50 -10.15 19.73
N LYS A 714 7.25 -11.45 19.76
CA LYS A 714 6.03 -12.06 19.19
C LYS A 714 5.27 -12.80 20.29
N LEU A 715 3.96 -12.56 20.41
CA LEU A 715 3.11 -13.23 21.39
C LEU A 715 1.96 -13.94 20.68
N PHE A 716 1.96 -15.27 20.77
CA PHE A 716 0.93 -16.16 20.27
C PHE A 716 -0.08 -16.43 21.40
N PHE A 717 -1.34 -16.03 21.21
CA PHE A 717 -2.38 -16.15 22.24
C PHE A 717 -2.84 -17.59 22.47
N SER A 718 -3.43 -17.84 23.64
CA SER A 718 -4.07 -19.11 23.99
C SER A 718 -5.53 -19.20 23.55
N GLY A 719 -6.21 -18.04 23.44
CA GLY A 719 -7.67 -17.96 23.32
C GLY A 719 -8.39 -17.98 24.67
N ASP A 720 -7.66 -18.05 25.78
CA ASP A 720 -8.19 -17.91 27.14
C ASP A 720 -7.95 -16.49 27.64
N ASN A 721 -9.03 -15.71 27.75
CA ASN A 721 -9.01 -14.31 28.15
C ASN A 721 -8.18 -14.05 29.44
N VAL A 722 -8.25 -14.95 30.44
CA VAL A 722 -7.50 -14.77 31.69
C VAL A 722 -6.00 -14.97 31.47
N LEU A 723 -5.61 -16.04 30.78
CA LEU A 723 -4.19 -16.33 30.51
C LEU A 723 -3.57 -15.27 29.58
N ASP A 724 -4.34 -14.85 28.57
CA ASP A 724 -3.90 -13.84 27.60
C ASP A 724 -3.78 -12.46 28.26
N MET A 725 -4.70 -12.06 29.15
CA MET A 725 -4.59 -10.83 29.94
C MET A 725 -3.36 -10.81 30.85
N ARG A 726 -3.04 -11.91 31.55
CA ARG A 726 -1.89 -11.98 32.47
C ARG A 726 -0.58 -11.55 31.81
N VAL A 727 -0.30 -12.07 30.62
CA VAL A 727 0.92 -11.73 29.86
C VAL A 727 0.79 -10.38 29.17
N LYS A 728 -0.37 -10.03 28.59
CA LYS A 728 -0.60 -8.70 27.98
C LYS A 728 -0.34 -7.57 29.00
N ILE A 729 -0.81 -7.70 30.25
CA ILE A 729 -0.62 -6.70 31.32
C ILE A 729 0.86 -6.63 31.77
N HIS A 730 1.53 -7.76 31.97
CA HIS A 730 2.94 -7.78 32.39
C HIS A 730 3.86 -7.15 31.33
N LEU A 731 3.61 -7.42 30.04
CA LEU A 731 4.32 -6.76 28.93
C LEU A 731 4.03 -5.25 28.85
N ALA A 732 2.79 -4.83 29.14
CA ALA A 732 2.41 -3.42 29.18
C ALA A 732 3.08 -2.67 30.36
N GLU A 733 3.25 -3.33 31.52
CA GLU A 733 4.01 -2.79 32.66
C GLU A 733 5.50 -2.61 32.32
N LEU A 734 6.11 -3.62 31.68
CA LEU A 734 7.51 -3.59 31.23
C LEU A 734 7.75 -2.63 30.04
N LYS A 735 6.68 -2.06 29.47
CA LYS A 735 6.68 -1.10 28.36
C LYS A 735 7.43 -1.61 27.12
N PHE A 736 7.25 -2.88 26.79
CA PHE A 736 7.85 -3.49 25.60
C PHE A 736 6.92 -3.49 24.38
N ASP A 737 7.48 -3.11 23.24
CA ASP A 737 6.86 -3.35 21.93
C ASP A 737 6.85 -4.87 21.63
N TRP A 738 5.67 -5.39 21.28
CA TRP A 738 5.45 -6.75 20.79
C TRP A 738 4.37 -6.77 19.70
N ILE A 739 4.34 -7.83 18.89
CA ILE A 739 3.34 -8.05 17.84
C ILE A 739 2.58 -9.36 18.06
N ASP A 740 1.33 -9.37 17.61
CA ASP A 740 0.45 -10.54 17.65
C ASP A 740 0.98 -11.65 16.72
N GLY A 741 1.26 -12.81 17.30
CA GLY A 741 1.63 -14.04 16.61
C GLY A 741 0.40 -14.80 16.14
N GLN A 742 -0.41 -14.20 15.25
CA GLN A 742 -1.57 -14.90 14.70
C GLN A 742 -1.11 -16.13 13.89
N SER A 743 -1.45 -17.30 14.41
CA SER A 743 -1.40 -18.53 13.61
C SER A 743 -2.59 -18.53 12.67
N THR A 744 -2.32 -18.59 11.37
CA THR A 744 -3.33 -18.50 10.31
C THR A 744 -4.40 -19.58 10.50
N PRO A 745 -5.71 -19.25 10.46
CA PRO A 745 -6.76 -20.24 10.53
C PRO A 745 -6.64 -21.19 9.33
N SER A 746 -6.56 -22.49 9.59
CA SER A 746 -6.40 -23.52 8.57
C SER A 746 -7.52 -23.40 7.53
N ILE A 747 -7.15 -23.26 6.24
CA ILE A 747 -8.12 -23.15 5.15
C ILE A 747 -9.02 -24.41 5.18
N PRO A 748 -10.35 -24.28 5.34
CA PRO A 748 -11.23 -25.43 5.37
C PRO A 748 -11.33 -26.02 3.95
N ALA A 749 -10.64 -27.14 3.73
CA ALA A 749 -10.60 -27.82 2.45
C ALA A 749 -12.01 -28.26 2.00
N LYS A 750 -12.61 -27.50 1.08
CA LYS A 750 -13.84 -27.89 0.39
C LYS A 750 -13.54 -29.12 -0.49
N GLY A 751 -14.21 -30.25 -0.23
CA GLY A 751 -14.24 -31.34 -1.22
C GLY A 751 -14.13 -32.79 -0.74
N LYS A 752 -14.48 -33.13 0.51
CA LYS A 752 -14.86 -34.51 0.87
C LYS A 752 -15.72 -34.57 2.13
N GLN A 753 -17.00 -34.93 1.97
CA GLN A 753 -17.83 -35.41 3.09
C GLN A 753 -17.45 -36.84 3.47
N PHE A 754 -16.28 -37.02 4.09
CA PHE A 754 -16.01 -38.20 4.90
C PHE A 754 -16.13 -37.81 6.37
N ALA A 755 -17.14 -38.35 7.03
CA ALA A 755 -17.39 -38.16 8.46
C ALA A 755 -16.40 -38.96 9.32
N VAL A 756 -15.09 -38.70 9.15
CA VAL A 756 -14.10 -38.99 10.17
C VAL A 756 -14.46 -38.09 11.35
N ARG A 757 -14.92 -38.69 12.45
CA ARG A 757 -15.24 -37.95 13.68
C ARG A 757 -14.02 -37.13 14.09
N ALA A 758 -14.14 -35.80 14.05
CA ALA A 758 -13.21 -34.93 14.74
C ALA A 758 -13.18 -35.36 16.21
N PRO A 759 -12.00 -35.65 16.80
CA PRO A 759 -11.91 -35.97 18.23
C PRO A 759 -12.40 -34.75 19.02
N ALA A 760 -13.27 -34.96 20.01
CA ALA A 760 -13.99 -33.91 20.73
C ALA A 760 -13.13 -33.08 21.72
N ASN A 761 -11.84 -32.94 21.44
CA ASN A 761 -10.88 -32.14 22.18
C ASN A 761 -10.30 -31.07 21.25
N ALA A 762 -10.92 -29.89 21.23
CA ALA A 762 -10.25 -28.69 20.73
C ALA A 762 -9.06 -28.41 21.66
N LYS A 763 -7.84 -28.75 21.22
CA LYS A 763 -6.62 -28.41 21.97
C LYS A 763 -6.58 -26.89 22.12
N HIS A 764 -6.55 -26.39 23.36
CA HIS A 764 -6.21 -24.99 23.59
C HIS A 764 -4.86 -24.68 22.97
N MET A 765 -4.76 -23.54 22.28
CA MET A 765 -3.50 -23.07 21.74
C MET A 765 -2.55 -22.82 22.90
N GLN A 766 -1.32 -23.36 22.85
CA GLN A 766 -0.37 -23.12 23.94
C GLN A 766 0.23 -21.72 23.77
N MET A 767 -0.08 -20.83 24.72
CA MET A 767 0.42 -19.46 24.70
C MET A 767 1.94 -19.49 24.56
N THR A 768 2.47 -18.78 23.58
CA THR A 768 3.91 -18.81 23.26
C THR A 768 4.42 -17.39 23.09
N PHE A 769 5.51 -17.07 23.76
CA PHE A 769 6.26 -15.83 23.60
C PHE A 769 7.59 -16.12 22.92
N VAL A 770 7.93 -15.37 21.89
CA VAL A 770 9.24 -15.42 21.22
C VAL A 770 9.90 -14.07 21.42
N ASP A 771 11.02 -14.07 22.15
CA ASP A 771 11.77 -12.85 22.45
C ASP A 771 12.62 -12.36 21.25
N ASN A 772 13.19 -11.17 21.39
CA ASN A 772 14.03 -10.54 20.37
C ASN A 772 15.53 -10.60 20.66
N ASP A 773 15.97 -11.54 21.49
CA ASP A 773 17.37 -11.90 21.64
C ASP A 773 17.92 -12.66 20.41
N LEU A 774 19.21 -12.94 20.40
CA LEU A 774 19.89 -13.59 19.27
C LEU A 774 19.49 -15.06 19.04
N SER A 775 18.94 -15.74 20.05
CA SER A 775 18.50 -17.13 19.96
C SER A 775 16.98 -17.30 19.78
N HIS A 776 16.24 -16.19 19.68
CA HIS A 776 14.77 -16.17 19.61
C HIS A 776 14.12 -17.02 20.71
N SER A 777 14.48 -16.71 21.96
CA SER A 777 14.08 -17.42 23.17
C SER A 777 12.57 -17.64 23.20
N THR A 778 12.17 -18.90 23.01
CA THR A 778 10.76 -19.29 22.87
C THR A 778 10.28 -19.90 24.18
N VAL A 779 9.29 -19.27 24.81
CA VAL A 779 8.76 -19.62 26.13
C VAL A 779 7.27 -19.93 26.02
N VAL A 780 6.83 -21.04 26.61
CA VAL A 780 5.49 -21.60 26.43
C VAL A 780 4.74 -21.70 27.77
N GLY A 781 3.49 -21.25 27.78
CA GLY A 781 2.59 -21.18 28.94
C GLY A 781 2.69 -19.84 29.68
N ASP A 782 1.55 -19.28 30.09
CA ASP A 782 1.45 -17.95 30.74
C ASP A 782 2.41 -17.81 31.92
N GLN A 783 2.42 -18.80 32.83
CA GLN A 783 3.26 -18.75 34.01
C GLN A 783 4.76 -18.77 33.69
N SER A 784 5.16 -19.57 32.70
CA SER A 784 6.56 -19.65 32.23
C SER A 784 7.00 -18.33 31.60
N ILE A 785 6.13 -17.73 30.76
CA ILE A 785 6.39 -16.44 30.11
C ILE A 785 6.53 -15.34 31.16
N MET A 786 5.64 -15.29 32.16
CA MET A 786 5.72 -14.28 33.22
C MET A 786 6.97 -14.42 34.09
N LEU A 787 7.37 -15.63 34.46
CA LEU A 787 8.60 -15.89 35.22
C LEU A 787 9.85 -15.56 34.42
N TYR A 788 9.86 -15.86 33.11
CA TYR A 788 10.93 -15.45 32.21
C TYR A 788 11.05 -13.92 32.13
N LEU A 789 9.94 -13.21 31.88
CA LEU A 789 9.90 -11.75 31.83
C LEU A 789 10.36 -11.11 33.15
N GLU A 790 9.94 -11.66 34.30
CA GLU A 790 10.41 -11.19 35.61
C GLU A 790 11.91 -11.41 35.81
N CYS A 791 12.42 -12.59 35.45
CA CYS A 791 13.82 -12.96 35.60
C CYS A 791 14.77 -12.17 34.68
N VAL A 792 14.36 -11.89 33.44
CA VAL A 792 15.19 -11.21 32.43
C VAL A 792 15.02 -9.68 32.49
N TYR A 793 13.83 -9.18 32.82
CA TYR A 793 13.49 -7.75 32.65
C TYR A 793 12.91 -7.04 33.88
N GLY A 794 12.25 -7.73 34.81
CA GLY A 794 11.60 -7.08 35.98
C GLY A 794 12.56 -6.33 36.90
N HIS A 795 13.83 -6.71 36.92
CA HIS A 795 14.84 -6.30 37.90
C HIS A 795 15.52 -4.94 37.65
N SER A 796 14.92 -4.06 36.85
CA SER A 796 15.49 -2.75 36.47
C SER A 796 15.71 -1.78 37.64
N ASN A 797 14.97 -1.93 38.75
CA ASN A 797 15.14 -1.17 40.00
C ASN A 797 15.93 -1.94 41.09
N GLY A 798 16.62 -3.03 40.73
CA GLY A 798 17.35 -3.89 41.67
C GLY A 798 16.56 -5.13 42.10
N LYS A 799 17.17 -5.96 42.96
CA LYS A 799 16.55 -7.21 43.46
C LYS A 799 15.71 -6.94 44.72
N PRO A 800 14.46 -7.42 44.81
CA PRO A 800 13.68 -7.33 46.04
C PRO A 800 14.35 -8.12 47.19
N PRO A 801 14.03 -7.79 48.45
CA PRO A 801 14.45 -8.59 49.59
C PRO A 801 14.07 -10.06 49.44
N GLN A 802 14.91 -10.97 49.95
CA GLN A 802 14.70 -12.42 49.82
C GLN A 802 13.34 -12.88 50.40
N ALA A 803 12.84 -12.22 51.45
CA ALA A 803 11.53 -12.47 52.02
C ALA A 803 10.38 -12.08 51.08
N ASP A 804 10.53 -10.99 50.33
CA ASP A 804 9.51 -10.52 49.39
C ASP A 804 9.52 -11.37 48.11
N LEU A 805 10.70 -11.75 47.60
CA LEU A 805 10.82 -12.75 46.52
C LEU A 805 10.18 -14.10 46.90
N ALA A 806 10.40 -14.58 48.13
CA ALA A 806 9.76 -15.80 48.62
C ALA A 806 8.23 -15.67 48.67
N ARG A 807 7.71 -14.52 49.13
CA ARG A 807 6.26 -14.24 49.15
C ARG A 807 5.68 -14.14 47.74
N GLN A 808 6.39 -13.47 46.82
CA GLN A 808 6.01 -13.33 45.41
C GLN A 808 5.90 -14.68 44.71
N PHE A 809 6.94 -15.52 44.73
CA PHE A 809 6.87 -16.84 44.08
C PHE A 809 5.84 -17.78 44.73
N THR A 810 5.66 -17.71 46.05
CA THR A 810 4.61 -18.50 46.75
C THR A 810 3.21 -18.10 46.28
N ARG A 811 2.91 -16.79 46.23
CA ARG A 811 1.60 -16.29 45.77
C ARG A 811 1.39 -16.49 44.27
N PHE A 812 2.46 -16.45 43.47
CA PHE A 812 2.40 -16.73 42.04
C PHE A 812 2.01 -18.18 41.71
N ASP A 813 2.48 -19.18 42.46
CA ASP A 813 1.96 -20.57 42.34
C ASP A 813 0.50 -20.65 42.81
N GLN A 814 0.14 -19.95 43.89
CA GLN A 814 -1.24 -19.89 44.38
C GLN A 814 -2.20 -19.30 43.33
N CYS A 815 -1.79 -18.37 42.47
CA CYS A 815 -2.59 -17.87 41.34
C CYS A 815 -3.05 -18.97 40.35
N ARG A 816 -2.32 -20.09 40.24
CA ARG A 816 -2.77 -21.26 39.46
C ARG A 816 -3.85 -22.02 40.21
N ASN A 817 -3.65 -22.27 41.50
CA ASN A 817 -4.60 -23.00 42.34
C ASN A 817 -5.93 -22.24 42.50
N PHE A 818 -5.87 -20.90 42.58
CA PHE A 818 -7.03 -20.02 42.66
C PHE A 818 -7.90 -20.10 41.39
N LEU A 819 -7.29 -19.94 40.20
CA LEU A 819 -7.99 -20.07 38.91
C LEU A 819 -8.57 -21.49 38.72
N ASN A 820 -7.81 -22.53 39.07
CA ASN A 820 -8.26 -23.93 38.98
C ASN A 820 -9.44 -24.23 39.94
N ARG A 821 -9.53 -23.57 41.10
CA ARG A 821 -10.69 -23.70 42.01
C ARG A 821 -11.89 -22.91 41.55
N TRP A 822 -11.67 -21.71 40.99
CA TRP A 822 -12.75 -20.90 40.40
C TRP A 822 -13.42 -21.66 39.25
N ARG A 823 -12.63 -22.18 38.30
CA ARG A 823 -13.11 -22.95 37.14
C ARG A 823 -13.31 -24.46 37.41
N ALA A 824 -13.43 -24.86 38.67
CA ALA A 824 -13.60 -26.27 39.02
C ALA A 824 -14.96 -26.81 38.58
N VAL A 825 -14.99 -28.03 38.03
CA VAL A 825 -16.22 -28.72 37.62
C VAL A 825 -16.38 -30.03 38.40
N PRO A 826 -17.44 -30.22 39.19
CA PRO A 826 -18.51 -29.26 39.49
C PRO A 826 -18.05 -28.13 40.44
N TYR A 827 -18.53 -26.92 40.19
CA TYR A 827 -18.25 -25.75 41.04
C TYR A 827 -18.90 -25.90 42.42
N THR A 828 -18.19 -25.48 43.48
CA THR A 828 -18.74 -25.48 44.85
C THR A 828 -18.27 -24.26 45.66
N ASP A 829 -19.22 -23.52 46.23
CA ASP A 829 -18.97 -22.33 47.06
C ASP A 829 -17.97 -22.59 48.22
N LYS A 830 -18.16 -23.67 48.98
CA LYS A 830 -17.44 -23.88 50.27
C LYS A 830 -15.90 -23.91 50.18
N PRO A 831 -15.26 -24.67 49.26
CA PRO A 831 -13.81 -24.62 49.09
C PRO A 831 -13.30 -23.37 48.35
N PHE A 832 -14.18 -22.62 47.68
CA PHE A 832 -13.83 -21.38 46.98
C PHE A 832 -13.89 -20.16 47.91
N ILE A 833 -14.89 -20.06 48.78
CA ILE A 833 -14.99 -19.04 49.84
C ILE A 833 -13.71 -18.99 50.69
N ARG A 834 -13.17 -20.17 51.08
CA ARG A 834 -11.89 -20.26 51.81
C ARG A 834 -10.67 -19.76 51.02
N GLU A 835 -10.73 -19.81 49.70
CA GLU A 835 -9.67 -19.25 48.86
C GLU A 835 -9.83 -17.72 48.78
N MET A 836 -11.06 -17.22 48.63
CA MET A 836 -11.36 -15.78 48.69
C MET A 836 -11.00 -15.16 50.06
N GLU A 837 -11.28 -15.84 51.16
CA GLU A 837 -10.84 -15.46 52.53
C GLU A 837 -9.30 -15.34 52.62
N LEU A 838 -8.55 -16.22 51.94
CA LEU A 838 -7.09 -16.18 51.90
C LEU A 838 -6.59 -14.96 51.10
N TRP A 839 -7.13 -14.71 49.90
CA TRP A 839 -6.76 -13.56 49.07
C TRP A 839 -7.20 -12.21 49.69
N GLU A 840 -8.32 -12.18 50.40
CA GLU A 840 -8.74 -11.03 51.22
C GLU A 840 -7.71 -10.78 52.33
N SER A 841 -7.24 -11.82 53.04
CA SER A 841 -6.18 -11.63 54.05
C SER A 841 -4.89 -11.06 53.45
N PHE A 842 -4.45 -11.57 52.30
CA PHE A 842 -3.24 -11.09 51.61
C PHE A 842 -3.35 -9.60 51.20
N SER A 843 -4.54 -9.16 50.81
CA SER A 843 -4.80 -7.76 50.45
C SER A 843 -4.66 -6.76 51.60
N THR A 844 -4.59 -7.23 52.86
CA THR A 844 -4.40 -6.38 54.05
C THR A 844 -2.95 -6.25 54.50
N GLU A 845 -2.02 -7.08 53.98
CA GLU A 845 -0.62 -7.08 54.43
C GLU A 845 0.21 -5.92 53.82
N TYR A 846 -0.05 -5.60 52.56
CA TYR A 846 0.77 -4.72 51.73
C TYR A 846 -0.09 -3.96 50.72
N GLU A 847 0.51 -2.92 50.13
CA GLU A 847 -0.13 -2.10 49.11
C GLU A 847 -0.40 -2.83 47.77
N PHE A 848 0.28 -3.96 47.53
CA PHE A 848 0.14 -4.88 46.40
C PHE A 848 0.26 -6.33 46.90
N MET A 849 -0.15 -7.32 46.10
CA MET A 849 -0.48 -8.67 46.63
C MET A 849 0.66 -9.47 47.25
N ALA A 850 1.92 -9.12 46.98
CA ALA A 850 3.07 -9.79 47.59
C ALA A 850 4.19 -8.86 48.05
N SER A 851 4.09 -7.54 47.88
CA SER A 851 5.16 -6.58 48.16
C SER A 851 4.65 -5.14 48.28
N PRO A 852 5.45 -4.20 48.83
CA PRO A 852 5.12 -2.77 48.83
C PRO A 852 5.06 -2.15 47.41
N THR A 853 5.68 -2.79 46.42
CA THR A 853 5.59 -2.46 45.00
C THR A 853 4.77 -3.51 44.25
N VAL A 854 4.24 -3.12 43.09
CA VAL A 854 3.62 -4.06 42.14
C VAL A 854 4.61 -5.16 41.73
N SER A 855 4.10 -6.35 41.42
CA SER A 855 4.88 -7.56 41.17
C SER A 855 4.22 -8.48 40.14
N VAL A 856 4.94 -9.50 39.69
CA VAL A 856 4.42 -10.58 38.82
C VAL A 856 3.14 -11.25 39.37
N VAL A 857 2.93 -11.23 40.69
CA VAL A 857 1.71 -11.75 41.34
C VAL A 857 0.48 -10.91 40.98
N ASP A 858 0.63 -9.59 40.92
CA ASP A 858 -0.46 -8.65 40.71
C ASP A 858 -1.06 -8.81 39.29
N PHE A 859 -0.19 -8.97 38.29
CA PHE A 859 -0.59 -9.23 36.91
C PHE A 859 -1.16 -10.66 36.75
N ALA A 860 -0.75 -11.61 37.60
CA ALA A 860 -1.27 -12.98 37.59
C ALA A 860 -2.66 -13.12 38.23
N VAL A 861 -2.94 -12.34 39.29
CA VAL A 861 -4.17 -12.45 40.09
C VAL A 861 -5.28 -11.53 39.60
N TRP A 862 -4.97 -10.32 39.13
CA TRP A 862 -6.00 -9.34 38.75
C TRP A 862 -6.96 -9.84 37.64
N PRO A 863 -6.50 -10.53 36.57
CA PRO A 863 -7.40 -11.11 35.57
C PRO A 863 -8.32 -12.21 36.11
N ILE A 864 -7.90 -12.95 37.15
CA ILE A 864 -8.77 -13.92 37.85
C ILE A 864 -9.88 -13.15 38.59
N LEU A 865 -9.51 -12.07 39.29
CA LEU A 865 -10.46 -11.24 40.03
C LEU A 865 -11.46 -10.53 39.10
N ASP A 866 -11.08 -10.18 37.87
CA ASP A 866 -12.02 -9.64 36.87
C ASP A 866 -13.06 -10.69 36.42
N GLU A 867 -12.62 -11.92 36.15
CA GLU A 867 -13.51 -13.04 35.82
C GLU A 867 -14.46 -13.36 36.99
N ILE A 868 -13.93 -13.53 38.21
CA ILE A 868 -14.75 -13.79 39.41
C ILE A 868 -15.74 -12.62 39.64
N LYS A 869 -15.31 -11.36 39.51
CA LYS A 869 -16.17 -10.19 39.73
C LYS A 869 -17.29 -10.05 38.69
N ARG A 870 -17.04 -10.52 37.47
CA ARG A 870 -18.03 -10.54 36.37
C ARG A 870 -19.09 -11.63 36.55
N GLU A 871 -18.72 -12.75 37.17
CA GLU A 871 -19.53 -13.98 37.17
C GLU A 871 -20.03 -14.42 38.56
N TRP A 872 -19.46 -13.88 39.65
CA TRP A 872 -19.80 -14.22 41.04
C TRP A 872 -20.30 -12.99 41.83
N PRO A 873 -21.63 -12.84 42.03
CA PRO A 873 -22.20 -11.66 42.70
C PRO A 873 -21.68 -11.39 44.13
N LYS A 874 -21.14 -12.42 44.81
CA LYS A 874 -20.59 -12.33 46.17
C LYS A 874 -19.24 -11.62 46.25
N PHE A 875 -18.61 -11.25 45.13
CA PHE A 875 -17.33 -10.55 45.14
C PHE A 875 -17.36 -9.24 45.96
N SER A 876 -18.51 -8.56 46.02
CA SER A 876 -18.72 -7.34 46.82
C SER A 876 -18.74 -7.57 48.34
N GLU A 877 -18.81 -8.81 48.81
CA GLU A 877 -18.69 -9.18 50.23
C GLU A 877 -17.22 -9.06 50.73
N TYR A 878 -16.26 -8.91 49.81
CA TYR A 878 -14.82 -8.82 50.08
C TYR A 878 -14.30 -7.39 49.82
N PRO A 879 -14.31 -6.50 50.83
CA PRO A 879 -14.05 -5.08 50.65
C PRO A 879 -12.60 -4.76 50.30
N ASN A 880 -11.61 -5.48 50.85
CA ASN A 880 -10.20 -5.17 50.61
C ASN A 880 -9.76 -5.64 49.22
N LEU A 881 -10.19 -6.83 48.78
CA LEU A 881 -10.08 -7.27 47.38
C LEU A 881 -10.80 -6.34 46.41
N THR A 882 -11.96 -5.80 46.78
CA THR A 882 -12.68 -4.81 45.96
C THR A 882 -11.88 -3.51 45.82
N ALA A 883 -11.27 -3.01 46.89
CA ALA A 883 -10.40 -1.84 46.85
C ALA A 883 -9.13 -2.08 46.00
N TYR A 884 -8.46 -3.21 46.21
CA TYR A 884 -7.29 -3.65 45.43
C TYR A 884 -7.61 -3.79 43.93
N TYR A 885 -8.70 -4.48 43.58
CA TYR A 885 -9.12 -4.66 42.19
C TYR A 885 -9.33 -3.31 41.51
N ASN A 886 -10.04 -2.37 42.16
CA ASN A 886 -10.32 -1.06 41.57
C ASN A 886 -9.01 -0.26 41.39
N LYS A 887 -8.13 -0.28 42.39
CA LYS A 887 -6.81 0.39 42.34
C LYS A 887 -5.95 -0.09 41.17
N LEU A 888 -5.89 -1.40 40.90
CA LEU A 888 -5.15 -1.93 39.76
C LEU A 888 -5.87 -1.75 38.43
N LYS A 889 -7.21 -1.82 38.39
CA LYS A 889 -8.01 -1.57 37.20
C LYS A 889 -7.68 -0.21 36.55
N ASP A 890 -7.46 0.80 37.39
CA ASP A 890 -7.20 2.17 36.95
C ASP A 890 -5.69 2.44 36.68
N ARG A 891 -4.82 1.41 36.75
CA ARG A 891 -3.40 1.46 36.36
C ARG A 891 -3.25 1.45 34.84
N GLU A 892 -2.32 2.26 34.30
CA GLU A 892 -2.02 2.40 32.86
C GLU A 892 -1.90 1.04 32.12
N SER A 893 -1.13 0.09 32.67
CA SER A 893 -0.87 -1.25 32.11
C SER A 893 -2.09 -2.19 32.12
N VAL A 894 -3.05 -1.97 33.02
CA VAL A 894 -4.30 -2.76 33.10
C VAL A 894 -5.40 -2.11 32.26
N ALA A 895 -5.60 -0.81 32.42
CA ALA A 895 -6.62 -0.04 31.71
C ALA A 895 -6.44 -0.10 30.18
N SER A 896 -5.20 -0.03 29.69
CA SER A 896 -4.88 -0.15 28.26
C SER A 896 -5.24 -1.53 27.68
N VAL A 897 -4.87 -2.62 28.37
CA VAL A 897 -5.19 -4.00 27.94
C VAL A 897 -6.70 -4.25 27.98
N VAL A 898 -7.39 -3.82 29.04
CA VAL A 898 -8.85 -3.95 29.16
C VAL A 898 -9.59 -3.14 28.08
N ALA A 899 -9.09 -1.96 27.71
CA ALA A 899 -9.64 -1.18 26.60
C ALA A 899 -9.40 -1.87 25.25
N ALA A 900 -8.19 -2.38 25.00
CA ALA A 900 -7.86 -3.09 23.77
C ALA A 900 -8.73 -4.35 23.58
N MET A 901 -8.88 -5.19 24.61
CA MET A 901 -9.65 -6.44 24.50
C MET A 901 -11.17 -6.19 24.38
N LYS A 902 -11.69 -5.06 24.91
CA LYS A 902 -13.07 -4.62 24.60
C LYS A 902 -13.24 -4.18 23.15
N ALA A 903 -12.23 -3.53 22.57
CA ALA A 903 -12.22 -3.17 21.16
C ALA A 903 -12.00 -4.39 20.24
N GLU A 904 -11.33 -5.46 20.70
CA GLU A 904 -11.24 -6.75 20.01
C GLU A 904 -12.62 -7.47 20.01
N ALA A 905 -13.28 -7.53 21.17
CA ALA A 905 -14.62 -8.12 21.30
C ALA A 905 -15.67 -7.41 20.42
N ALA A 906 -15.68 -6.08 20.41
CA ALA A 906 -16.62 -5.27 19.61
C ALA A 906 -16.39 -5.33 18.08
N LYS A 907 -15.40 -6.09 17.60
CA LYS A 907 -15.19 -6.40 16.16
C LYS A 907 -15.57 -7.84 15.80
N SER A 908 -15.89 -8.67 16.79
CA SER A 908 -16.24 -10.09 16.61
C SER A 908 -17.70 -10.40 16.98
N SER A 909 -18.42 -9.40 17.51
CA SER A 909 -19.88 -9.30 17.61
C SER A 909 -20.49 -8.56 16.43
#